data_AF-A0A2P6VKR7-F1
#
_entry.id   AF-A0A2P6VKR7-F1
#
_cell.length_a   1.000
_cell.length_b   1.000
_cell.length_c   1.000
_cell.angle_alpha   90.00
_cell.angle_beta   90.00
_cell.angle_gamma   90.00
#
_symmetry.space_group_name_H-M   'P 1'
#
loop_
_entity.id
_entity.type
_entity.pdbx_description
1 polymer ?
#
loop_
_entity_poly.entity_id
_entity_poly.type
_entity_poly.pdbx_seq_one_letter_code
_entity_poly.pdbx_strand_id
1 'polypeptide(L)'
;MTVATLDLEALEQRAETEGWDAEHPYQRSSREFAPYSRNTLDFCRALPKCELNAHLNGTVRDATIQELAGTRTLNGKPLSLARLVNLTQQMSPSLAECFQLFDVLHSLTTDHVALRRITREAIEDMVADGVVYAEIRTTPKCRPERGVTKVSYMQSVLDGIDDYFASTGAEDITVRLLLSIRREQTRQEMMETVMLAVALRDRGVMGVDLTGNPTEGEWEDWQEALDLARQQGLKVTLEAGETLNPVETAAMLAWGPDRLGHCCCLTPDLERRLLDLHIPLEVCLTSNVVTRSVVNLRDHEFSKLHKQRHPLVLCTADSGVLNTCLSREYAIAAQAFNLTERQLQSLALNALDYAFVDELEKVSLQQRMQTALRGPPSVVETLMPAPAAFNMPTSAGAATEGEAGGAPPQKALKQAPALDVDAFFSLEGAARQQGSLRSLAGQFAGIPGIVSLSGGFPPPTLFPFAGLTLHLKGGGSVDIAEPSAVTCAQQYNFSLRGHAPLLAWAEAHMAAMHAPPPAARHQVLITNGGNHTLEMIFALFMDRGDSLLLEEYSYPVVTGSLAQPKGLHAIPVPIDEGGIIPERLEQVLAELRAAVDAGTSSVPFPKLLYTIPTAHNPTGCTILPERRAAVYRLCQRYNLLLVEDDPYFYLQYRQGAAAVPGLPGLRLSGSYLSQDTDGRVLRVDSFAKFLMPGLRLGWVTAHPRIADKLTMIIQSHTVGPCSLSQVVAAETLRAWGDEGLDAHLRSAQTEYAQRVATIAVACERHLTGLAQWRHPTAGMFLWLRLLTVQDSTEVWDALKAAKVVLLPGRTMHCRSWDPSFRSPNLRASFSNVPVPELEEGMLRLAQVLRDHAAATAAPAEAGGGGDAAAATGVLRALSDTTDSQGSGSGMLLG
;
A
#
# COMPACT_ATOMS: atom_id res chain seq x y z
N MET A 1 20.83 -27.34 39.41
CA MET A 1 20.89 -28.81 39.15
C MET A 1 22.07 -29.07 38.23
N THR A 2 22.84 -30.12 38.50
CA THR A 2 24.01 -30.55 37.73
C THR A 2 23.65 -30.71 36.24
N VAL A 3 24.31 -29.94 35.37
CA VAL A 3 24.31 -30.16 33.91
C VAL A 3 24.83 -31.58 33.69
N ALA A 4 24.00 -32.44 33.12
CA ALA A 4 24.40 -33.78 32.74
C ALA A 4 25.50 -33.65 31.68
N THR A 5 26.76 -33.88 32.09
CA THR A 5 27.87 -34.05 31.16
C THR A 5 27.56 -35.26 30.29
N LEU A 6 27.36 -35.01 29.00
CA LEU A 6 27.16 -36.02 27.98
C LEU A 6 28.29 -37.07 28.07
N ASP A 7 27.95 -38.33 28.34
CA ASP A 7 28.90 -39.44 28.28
C ASP A 7 29.09 -39.84 26.82
N LEU A 8 30.06 -39.18 26.19
CA LEU A 8 30.33 -39.26 24.76
C LEU A 8 30.91 -40.62 24.33
N GLU A 9 31.45 -41.42 25.26
CA GLU A 9 31.95 -42.77 24.97
C GLU A 9 30.81 -43.79 24.86
N ALA A 10 29.72 -43.62 25.63
CA ALA A 10 28.55 -44.49 25.59
C ALA A 10 27.78 -44.41 24.25
N LEU A 11 27.81 -43.25 23.59
CA LEU A 11 27.20 -43.04 22.27
C LEU A 11 28.02 -43.69 21.14
N GLU A 12 29.36 -43.71 21.25
CA GLU A 12 30.25 -44.33 20.26
C GLU A 12 30.11 -45.86 20.25
N GLN A 13 30.05 -46.51 21.42
CA GLN A 13 29.87 -47.97 21.52
C GLN A 13 28.55 -48.47 20.90
N ARG A 14 27.50 -47.63 20.93
CA ARG A 14 26.17 -47.97 20.42
C ARG A 14 26.12 -47.89 18.89
N ALA A 15 26.88 -46.99 18.28
CA ALA A 15 26.97 -46.86 16.82
C ALA A 15 27.73 -48.03 16.17
N GLU A 16 28.78 -48.54 16.84
CA GLU A 16 29.56 -49.69 16.34
C GLU A 16 28.78 -51.02 16.43
N THR A 17 27.88 -51.16 17.41
CA THR A 17 27.08 -52.38 17.59
C THR A 17 25.89 -52.48 16.64
N GLU A 18 25.37 -51.37 16.12
CA GLU A 18 24.15 -51.36 15.31
C GLU A 18 24.39 -51.47 13.79
N GLY A 19 25.62 -51.30 13.29
CA GLY A 19 26.05 -51.63 11.91
C GLY A 19 25.26 -50.92 10.80
N TRP A 20 25.49 -49.62 10.57
CA TRP A 20 24.66 -48.81 9.66
C TRP A 20 25.41 -48.43 8.37
N ASP A 21 24.85 -48.86 7.23
CA ASP A 21 25.39 -48.73 5.87
C ASP A 21 25.32 -47.30 5.30
N ALA A 22 26.29 -46.98 4.44
CA ALA A 22 26.55 -45.66 3.87
C ALA A 22 25.66 -45.31 2.65
N GLU A 23 24.34 -45.18 2.84
CA GLU A 23 23.44 -44.58 1.85
C GLU A 23 23.12 -43.10 2.18
N HIS A 24 23.07 -42.29 1.11
CA HIS A 24 23.13 -40.82 1.03
C HIS A 24 22.39 -40.01 2.13
N PRO A 25 22.99 -38.92 2.68
CA PRO A 25 22.45 -38.13 3.80
C PRO A 25 21.10 -37.39 3.57
N TYR A 26 20.52 -37.43 2.37
CA TYR A 26 19.26 -36.75 2.05
C TYR A 26 17.98 -37.54 2.42
N GLN A 27 18.08 -38.79 2.89
CA GLN A 27 16.91 -39.65 3.06
C GLN A 27 16.33 -39.74 4.49
N ARG A 28 16.95 -39.19 5.55
CA ARG A 28 16.42 -39.39 6.91
C ARG A 28 15.17 -38.55 7.24
N SER A 29 15.07 -37.30 6.79
CA SER A 29 13.83 -36.50 6.98
C SER A 29 12.62 -37.07 6.23
N SER A 30 12.83 -37.94 5.23
CA SER A 30 11.76 -38.56 4.45
C SER A 30 10.92 -39.61 5.20
N ARG A 31 11.29 -40.00 6.43
CA ARG A 31 10.53 -41.01 7.20
C ARG A 31 9.39 -40.43 8.03
N GLU A 32 9.48 -39.17 8.47
CA GLU A 32 8.44 -38.51 9.28
C GLU A 32 7.43 -37.72 8.41
N PHE A 33 7.84 -37.35 7.20
CA PHE A 33 7.01 -36.62 6.25
C PHE A 33 6.55 -37.54 5.11
N ALA A 34 5.29 -37.41 4.70
CA ALA A 34 4.80 -38.11 3.52
C ALA A 34 5.59 -37.64 2.28
N PRO A 35 5.98 -38.55 1.37
CA PRO A 35 6.73 -38.18 0.18
C PRO A 35 5.88 -37.27 -0.71
N TYR A 36 6.42 -36.11 -1.08
CA TYR A 36 5.87 -35.23 -2.10
C TYR A 36 6.48 -35.53 -3.46
N SER A 37 5.75 -35.19 -4.54
CA SER A 37 6.23 -35.47 -5.90
C SER A 37 7.41 -34.56 -6.27
N ARG A 38 8.28 -35.04 -7.17
CA ARG A 38 9.36 -34.21 -7.73
C ARG A 38 8.81 -32.95 -8.42
N ASN A 39 7.67 -33.08 -9.11
CA ASN A 39 7.00 -31.94 -9.76
C ASN A 39 6.57 -30.89 -8.73
N THR A 40 6.05 -31.30 -7.57
CA THR A 40 5.68 -30.38 -6.49
C THR A 40 6.90 -29.64 -5.95
N LEU A 41 8.01 -30.33 -5.73
CA LEU A 41 9.24 -29.69 -5.26
C LEU A 41 9.82 -28.72 -6.30
N ASP A 42 9.84 -29.11 -7.58
CA ASP A 42 10.34 -28.27 -8.66
C ASP A 42 9.45 -27.02 -8.85
N PHE A 43 8.13 -27.16 -8.70
CA PHE A 43 7.22 -26.02 -8.63
C PHE A 43 7.55 -25.10 -7.44
N CYS A 44 7.70 -25.65 -6.24
CA CYS A 44 8.04 -24.88 -5.04
C CYS A 44 9.39 -24.15 -5.18
N ARG A 45 10.38 -24.74 -5.85
CA ARG A 45 11.67 -24.10 -6.16
C ARG A 45 11.53 -22.93 -7.12
N ALA A 46 10.65 -23.05 -8.11
CA ALA A 46 10.36 -21.98 -9.05
C ALA A 46 9.51 -20.84 -8.44
N LEU A 47 8.82 -21.10 -7.32
CA LEU A 47 8.10 -20.05 -6.62
C LEU A 47 9.08 -19.02 -6.02
N PRO A 48 8.87 -17.73 -6.24
CA PRO A 48 9.53 -16.70 -5.47
C PRO A 48 8.91 -16.68 -4.07
N LYS A 49 9.73 -16.72 -3.02
CA LYS A 49 9.29 -16.87 -1.63
C LYS A 49 9.93 -15.82 -0.72
N CYS A 50 9.31 -15.60 0.44
CA CYS A 50 9.86 -14.78 1.53
C CYS A 50 10.21 -15.67 2.72
N GLU A 51 11.40 -15.51 3.30
CA GLU A 51 11.83 -16.19 4.52
C GLU A 51 11.83 -15.20 5.69
N LEU A 52 10.91 -15.36 6.64
CA LEU A 52 10.72 -14.41 7.76
C LEU A 52 11.19 -14.96 9.11
N ASN A 53 11.60 -16.23 9.16
CA ASN A 53 12.13 -16.86 10.35
C ASN A 53 13.26 -17.82 9.94
N ALA A 54 14.46 -17.27 9.84
CA ALA A 54 15.70 -18.01 9.63
C ALA A 54 16.78 -17.54 10.60
N HIS A 55 17.28 -18.44 11.44
CA HIS A 55 18.37 -18.15 12.39
C HIS A 55 19.73 -18.39 11.72
N LEU A 56 20.57 -17.36 11.65
CA LEU A 56 21.85 -17.39 10.92
C LEU A 56 22.74 -18.58 11.33
N ASN A 57 22.84 -18.86 12.63
CA ASN A 57 23.65 -19.98 13.12
C ASN A 57 22.99 -21.34 12.86
N GLY A 58 21.69 -21.39 12.58
CA GLY A 58 20.93 -22.57 12.20
C GLY A 58 20.96 -22.89 10.70
N THR A 59 21.40 -21.95 9.86
CA THR A 59 21.46 -22.13 8.38
C THR A 59 22.84 -22.59 7.87
N VAL A 60 23.76 -22.99 8.74
CA VAL A 60 25.16 -23.27 8.35
C VAL A 60 25.25 -24.60 7.58
N ARG A 61 25.91 -24.59 6.42
CA ARG A 61 26.14 -25.79 5.60
C ARG A 61 26.98 -26.83 6.35
N ASP A 62 26.65 -28.12 6.17
CA ASP A 62 27.44 -29.24 6.71
C ASP A 62 28.92 -29.18 6.30
N ALA A 63 29.20 -28.83 5.04
CA ALA A 63 30.56 -28.70 4.54
C ALA A 63 31.34 -27.58 5.26
N THR A 64 30.68 -26.45 5.55
CA THR A 64 31.29 -25.33 6.28
C THR A 64 31.55 -25.69 7.73
N ILE A 65 30.63 -26.42 8.38
CA ILE A 65 30.83 -26.98 9.72
C ILE A 65 32.06 -27.88 9.74
N GLN A 66 32.18 -28.78 8.76
CA GLN A 66 33.32 -29.71 8.63
C GLN A 66 34.65 -28.98 8.47
N GLU A 67 34.71 -27.96 7.63
CA GLU A 67 35.92 -27.14 7.42
C GLU A 67 36.32 -26.35 8.66
N LEU A 68 35.34 -25.69 9.32
CA LEU A 68 35.60 -24.91 10.53
C LEU A 68 36.02 -25.79 11.71
N ALA A 69 35.49 -27.01 11.79
CA ALA A 69 35.83 -27.96 12.83
C ALA A 69 37.26 -28.49 12.74
N GLY A 70 37.78 -28.70 11.52
CA GLY A 70 39.16 -29.14 11.30
C GLY A 70 40.23 -28.18 11.84
N THR A 71 39.84 -26.95 12.18
CA THR A 71 40.75 -25.90 12.67
C THR A 71 40.53 -25.52 14.14
N ARG A 72 39.59 -26.16 14.86
CA ARG A 72 39.13 -25.71 16.18
C ARG A 72 39.02 -26.80 17.24
N THR A 73 39.04 -26.38 18.50
CA THR A 73 38.84 -27.23 19.67
C THR A 73 37.58 -26.82 20.44
N LEU A 74 36.87 -27.81 21.02
CA LEU A 74 35.77 -27.60 21.97
C LEU A 74 36.26 -28.09 23.34
N ASN A 75 36.22 -27.25 24.36
CA ASN A 75 36.72 -27.57 25.72
C ASN A 75 38.16 -28.15 25.73
N GLY A 76 39.03 -27.62 24.86
CA GLY A 76 40.44 -28.06 24.78
C GLY A 76 40.67 -29.40 24.04
N LYS A 77 39.63 -30.03 23.49
CA LYS A 77 39.74 -31.25 22.67
C LYS A 77 39.47 -30.96 21.19
N PRO A 78 40.22 -31.57 20.24
CA PRO A 78 39.92 -31.46 18.81
C PRO A 78 38.51 -31.97 18.51
N LEU A 79 37.73 -31.19 17.75
CA LEU A 79 36.46 -31.68 17.19
C LEU A 79 36.78 -32.65 16.04
N SER A 80 36.50 -33.94 16.21
CA SER A 80 36.66 -34.91 15.11
C SER A 80 35.48 -34.83 14.14
N LEU A 81 35.76 -34.98 12.84
CA LEU A 81 34.77 -34.96 11.76
C LEU A 81 33.64 -36.00 12.00
N ALA A 82 34.00 -37.18 12.49
CA ALA A 82 33.07 -38.25 12.86
C ALA A 82 32.09 -37.84 13.97
N ARG A 83 32.51 -36.95 14.88
CA ARG A 83 31.72 -36.50 16.03
C ARG A 83 30.70 -35.43 15.65
N LEU A 84 31.04 -34.54 14.72
CA LEU A 84 30.09 -33.60 14.11
C LEU A 84 29.11 -34.28 13.18
N VAL A 85 29.59 -35.21 12.35
CA VAL A 85 28.76 -36.00 11.46
C VAL A 85 27.78 -36.87 12.27
N ASN A 86 28.19 -37.47 13.39
CA ASN A 86 27.24 -38.16 14.27
C ASN A 86 26.24 -37.20 14.92
N LEU A 87 26.65 -36.02 15.40
CA LEU A 87 25.72 -35.06 16.01
C LEU A 87 24.71 -34.47 15.01
N THR A 88 25.11 -34.24 13.75
CA THR A 88 24.20 -33.73 12.70
C THR A 88 23.40 -34.85 12.00
N GLN A 89 23.91 -36.09 11.94
CA GLN A 89 23.22 -37.20 11.27
C GLN A 89 22.40 -38.11 12.21
N GLN A 90 22.70 -38.20 13.52
CA GLN A 90 22.07 -39.19 14.43
C GLN A 90 20.83 -38.72 15.19
N MET A 91 20.28 -37.52 14.99
CA MET A 91 19.21 -37.06 15.89
C MET A 91 17.79 -37.29 15.36
N SER A 92 16.96 -37.86 16.23
CA SER A 92 15.53 -37.59 16.33
C SER A 92 15.39 -36.55 17.45
N PRO A 93 15.56 -35.24 17.18
CA PRO A 93 15.99 -34.27 18.18
C PRO A 93 14.81 -33.77 18.99
N SER A 94 14.80 -34.00 20.29
CA SER A 94 14.02 -33.13 21.17
C SER A 94 14.54 -31.68 21.09
N LEU A 95 13.70 -30.69 21.41
CA LEU A 95 14.11 -29.28 21.48
C LEU A 95 15.39 -29.06 22.33
N ALA A 96 15.55 -29.82 23.42
CA ALA A 96 16.73 -29.77 24.28
C ALA A 96 18.03 -30.21 23.58
N GLU A 97 17.94 -31.17 22.65
CA GLU A 97 19.09 -31.65 21.88
C GLU A 97 19.48 -30.68 20.77
N CYS A 98 18.51 -29.96 20.18
CA CYS A 98 18.79 -28.84 19.27
C CYS A 98 19.64 -27.76 19.95
N PHE A 99 19.32 -27.37 21.19
CA PHE A 99 20.11 -26.37 21.93
C PHE A 99 21.56 -26.80 22.17
N GLN A 100 21.83 -28.08 22.40
CA GLN A 100 23.20 -28.60 22.55
C GLN A 100 24.00 -28.48 21.25
N LEU A 101 23.35 -28.71 20.10
CA LEU A 101 23.98 -28.52 18.80
C LEU A 101 24.28 -27.04 18.54
N PHE A 102 23.38 -26.13 18.94
CA PHE A 102 23.63 -24.68 18.83
C PHE A 102 24.85 -24.22 19.61
N ASP A 103 25.11 -24.77 20.80
CA ASP A 103 26.33 -24.43 21.54
C ASP A 103 27.60 -24.78 20.74
N VAL A 104 27.60 -25.93 20.06
CA VAL A 104 28.68 -26.34 19.16
C VAL A 104 28.75 -25.41 17.95
N LEU A 105 27.64 -25.16 17.26
CA LEU A 105 27.60 -24.29 16.09
C LEU A 105 28.08 -22.88 16.42
N HIS A 106 27.60 -22.29 17.51
CA HIS A 106 28.04 -20.98 17.97
C HIS A 106 29.53 -20.98 18.31
N SER A 107 30.06 -22.05 18.92
CA SER A 107 31.50 -22.16 19.17
C SER A 107 32.34 -22.18 17.88
N LEU A 108 31.78 -22.68 16.78
CA LEU A 108 32.46 -22.74 15.47
C LEU A 108 32.31 -21.45 14.69
N THR A 109 31.19 -20.75 14.85
CA THR A 109 30.76 -19.66 13.96
C THR A 109 30.76 -18.27 14.59
N THR A 110 31.23 -18.12 15.84
CA THR A 110 31.31 -16.82 16.52
C THR A 110 32.74 -16.26 16.51
N ASP A 111 33.22 -15.91 15.32
CA ASP A 111 34.41 -15.08 15.05
C ASP A 111 34.18 -14.33 13.74
N HIS A 112 34.91 -13.23 13.52
CA HIS A 112 34.63 -12.32 12.40
C HIS A 112 34.68 -13.01 11.03
N VAL A 113 35.62 -13.92 10.81
CA VAL A 113 35.79 -14.60 9.51
C VAL A 113 34.66 -15.60 9.28
N ALA A 114 34.34 -16.42 10.29
CA ALA A 114 33.25 -17.38 10.17
C ALA A 114 31.90 -16.69 9.98
N LEU A 115 31.60 -15.63 10.76
CA LEU A 115 30.34 -14.89 10.67
C LEU A 115 30.10 -14.31 9.28
N ARG A 116 31.12 -13.64 8.73
CA ARG A 116 31.08 -13.07 7.38
C ARG A 116 30.83 -14.14 6.32
N ARG A 117 31.51 -15.29 6.45
CA ARG A 117 31.33 -16.45 5.55
C ARG A 117 29.93 -17.04 5.63
N ILE A 118 29.46 -17.42 6.83
CA ILE A 118 28.16 -18.10 6.97
C ILE A 118 26.99 -17.19 6.57
N THR A 119 27.12 -15.88 6.76
CA THR A 119 26.11 -14.92 6.31
C THR A 119 26.03 -14.92 4.79
N ARG A 120 27.16 -14.86 4.09
CA ARG A 120 27.20 -14.93 2.62
C ARG A 120 26.61 -16.25 2.11
N GLU A 121 27.03 -17.36 2.69
CA GLU A 121 26.55 -18.70 2.30
C GLU A 121 25.06 -18.89 2.53
N ALA A 122 24.50 -18.36 3.63
CA ALA A 122 23.06 -18.40 3.90
C ALA A 122 22.27 -17.65 2.81
N ILE A 123 22.76 -16.50 2.36
CA ILE A 123 22.12 -15.71 1.29
C ILE A 123 22.21 -16.46 -0.04
N GLU A 124 23.37 -17.03 -0.37
CA GLU A 124 23.56 -17.87 -1.57
C GLU A 124 22.55 -19.03 -1.59
N ASP A 125 22.35 -19.71 -0.45
CA ASP A 125 21.43 -20.84 -0.33
C ASP A 125 19.97 -20.42 -0.45
N MET A 126 19.59 -19.28 0.16
CA MET A 126 18.26 -18.69 0.04
C MET A 126 17.94 -18.33 -1.41
N VAL A 127 18.87 -17.69 -2.12
CA VAL A 127 18.72 -17.32 -3.54
C VAL A 127 18.60 -18.56 -4.41
N ALA A 128 19.42 -19.58 -4.18
CA ALA A 128 19.35 -20.85 -4.90
C ALA A 128 18.02 -21.58 -4.66
N ASP A 129 17.37 -21.35 -3.51
CA ASP A 129 16.05 -21.87 -3.18
C ASP A 129 14.89 -20.97 -3.65
N GLY A 130 15.16 -19.89 -4.38
CA GLY A 130 14.14 -18.98 -4.91
C GLY A 130 13.56 -18.00 -3.88
N VAL A 131 14.28 -17.74 -2.79
CA VAL A 131 13.93 -16.68 -1.83
C VAL A 131 14.32 -15.34 -2.41
N VAL A 132 13.37 -14.40 -2.44
CA VAL A 132 13.59 -13.04 -2.94
C VAL A 132 13.64 -11.99 -1.84
N TYR A 133 13.20 -12.35 -0.63
CA TYR A 133 13.25 -11.52 0.56
C TYR A 133 13.51 -12.38 1.80
N ALA A 134 14.45 -11.96 2.65
CA ALA A 134 14.79 -12.65 3.88
C ALA A 134 14.93 -11.69 5.08
N GLU A 135 14.35 -12.08 6.21
CA GLU A 135 14.62 -11.51 7.54
C GLU A 135 15.45 -12.51 8.35
N ILE A 136 16.78 -12.34 8.35
CA ILE A 136 17.71 -13.22 9.04
C ILE A 136 17.85 -12.79 10.49
N ARG A 137 17.70 -13.75 11.41
CA ARG A 137 17.82 -13.57 12.85
C ARG A 137 19.21 -13.92 13.32
N THR A 138 19.74 -13.11 14.22
CA THR A 138 21.05 -13.39 14.80
C THR A 138 21.16 -12.83 16.21
N THR A 139 21.76 -13.61 17.12
CA THR A 139 22.04 -13.17 18.49
C THR A 139 23.43 -12.52 18.55
N PRO A 140 23.57 -11.20 18.80
CA PRO A 140 24.88 -10.58 18.97
C PRO A 140 25.61 -11.17 20.16
N LYS A 141 26.76 -11.79 19.92
CA LYS A 141 27.57 -12.41 20.99
C LYS A 141 28.80 -11.58 21.32
N CYS A 142 29.13 -11.54 22.60
CA CYS A 142 30.43 -11.09 23.09
C CYS A 142 31.29 -12.32 23.43
N ARG A 143 32.50 -12.38 22.87
CA ARG A 143 33.52 -13.41 23.09
C ARG A 143 34.87 -12.71 23.25
N PRO A 144 35.16 -12.12 24.43
CA PRO A 144 36.40 -11.40 24.67
C PRO A 144 37.66 -12.23 24.36
N GLU A 145 37.62 -13.53 24.62
CA GLU A 145 38.68 -14.50 24.35
C GLU A 145 39.00 -14.67 22.85
N ARG A 146 38.09 -14.23 21.98
CA ARG A 146 38.28 -14.19 20.51
C ARG A 146 38.31 -12.77 19.96
N GLY A 147 38.33 -11.75 20.82
CA GLY A 147 38.28 -10.35 20.41
C GLY A 147 36.94 -9.92 19.77
N VAL A 148 35.85 -10.67 19.98
CA VAL A 148 34.54 -10.36 19.39
C VAL A 148 33.69 -9.60 20.40
N THR A 149 33.31 -8.37 20.07
CA THR A 149 32.26 -7.60 20.76
C THR A 149 30.93 -7.73 20.02
N LYS A 150 29.79 -7.44 20.67
CA LYS A 150 28.46 -7.41 20.02
C LYS A 150 28.44 -6.52 18.76
N VAL A 151 29.12 -5.38 18.81
CA VAL A 151 29.24 -4.46 17.66
C VAL A 151 30.05 -5.10 16.54
N SER A 152 31.22 -5.65 16.83
CA SER A 152 32.08 -6.27 15.81
C SER A 152 31.49 -7.56 15.23
N TYR A 153 30.68 -8.27 16.03
CA TYR A 153 29.87 -9.40 15.59
C TYR A 153 28.91 -8.93 14.49
N MET A 154 28.11 -7.89 14.77
CA MET A 154 27.15 -7.37 13.80
C MET A 154 27.83 -6.76 12.58
N GLN A 155 28.99 -6.12 12.74
CA GLN A 155 29.77 -5.66 11.61
C GLN A 155 30.18 -6.82 10.69
N SER A 156 30.55 -7.97 11.26
CA SER A 156 30.92 -9.15 10.44
C SER A 156 29.74 -9.74 9.68
N VAL A 157 28.54 -9.71 10.26
CA VAL A 157 27.30 -10.11 9.59
C VAL A 157 26.98 -9.15 8.44
N LEU A 158 27.03 -7.83 8.70
CA LEU A 158 26.82 -6.81 7.66
C LEU A 158 27.86 -6.91 6.54
N ASP A 159 29.13 -7.13 6.87
CA ASP A 159 30.19 -7.36 5.88
C ASP A 159 29.92 -8.61 5.01
N GLY A 160 29.28 -9.63 5.58
CA GLY A 160 28.88 -10.83 4.83
C GLY A 160 27.76 -10.57 3.83
N ILE A 161 26.81 -9.69 4.19
CA ILE A 161 25.77 -9.19 3.28
C ILE A 161 26.42 -8.35 2.17
N ASP A 162 27.29 -7.40 2.55
CA ASP A 162 27.99 -6.52 1.61
C ASP A 162 28.85 -7.33 0.63
N ASP A 163 29.52 -8.40 1.09
CA ASP A 163 30.29 -9.32 0.27
C ASP A 163 29.47 -10.06 -0.77
N TYR A 164 28.28 -10.52 -0.39
CA TYR A 164 27.37 -11.18 -1.32
C TYR A 164 27.07 -10.24 -2.48
N PHE A 165 26.55 -9.04 -2.18
CA PHE A 165 26.16 -8.07 -3.21
C PHE A 165 27.35 -7.55 -4.03
N ALA A 166 28.52 -7.39 -3.42
CA ALA A 166 29.74 -7.02 -4.13
C ALA A 166 30.20 -8.11 -5.12
N SER A 167 29.94 -9.38 -4.81
CA SER A 167 30.38 -10.52 -5.64
C SER A 167 29.42 -10.85 -6.78
N THR A 168 28.12 -10.64 -6.61
CA THR A 168 27.10 -10.99 -7.61
C THR A 168 26.66 -9.82 -8.48
N GLY A 169 26.68 -8.58 -7.93
CA GLY A 169 26.12 -7.40 -8.59
C GLY A 169 24.63 -7.50 -8.91
N ALA A 170 23.93 -8.49 -8.33
CA ALA A 170 22.54 -8.82 -8.64
C ALA A 170 21.60 -8.36 -7.52
N GLU A 171 20.42 -7.87 -7.90
CA GLU A 171 19.31 -7.56 -6.99
C GLU A 171 18.34 -8.76 -6.88
N ASP A 172 18.88 -9.97 -6.74
CA ASP A 172 18.09 -11.22 -6.72
C ASP A 172 17.35 -11.45 -5.39
N ILE A 173 17.94 -11.00 -4.27
CA ILE A 173 17.34 -11.06 -2.94
C ILE A 173 17.49 -9.73 -2.20
N THR A 174 16.51 -9.42 -1.36
CA THR A 174 16.60 -8.34 -0.36
C THR A 174 16.76 -8.96 1.03
N VAL A 175 17.79 -8.56 1.77
CA VAL A 175 18.10 -9.11 3.10
C VAL A 175 17.92 -8.04 4.17
N ARG A 176 17.26 -8.41 5.27
CA ARG A 176 17.08 -7.62 6.48
C ARG A 176 17.43 -8.44 7.71
N LEU A 177 17.70 -7.76 8.82
CA LEU A 177 18.16 -8.39 10.06
C LEU A 177 17.21 -8.13 11.22
N LEU A 178 17.03 -9.16 12.06
CA LEU A 178 16.46 -9.04 13.40
C LEU A 178 17.52 -9.46 14.42
N LEU A 179 17.61 -8.69 15.50
CA LEU A 179 18.57 -8.96 16.57
C LEU A 179 17.88 -9.70 17.70
N SER A 180 18.37 -10.91 17.97
CA SER A 180 17.72 -11.81 18.89
C SER A 180 18.07 -11.52 20.34
N ILE A 181 17.03 -11.32 21.13
CA ILE A 181 17.04 -11.35 22.59
C ILE A 181 16.79 -12.80 22.98
N ARG A 182 17.68 -13.39 23.77
CA ARG A 182 17.49 -14.75 24.28
C ARG A 182 16.88 -14.71 25.68
N ARG A 183 15.95 -15.64 25.95
CA ARG A 183 15.26 -15.78 27.23
C ARG A 183 16.19 -15.84 28.45
N GLU A 184 17.35 -16.46 28.29
CA GLU A 184 18.36 -16.64 29.34
C GLU A 184 19.29 -15.42 29.57
N GLN A 185 19.15 -14.35 28.78
CA GLN A 185 19.99 -13.16 28.92
C GLN A 185 19.62 -12.33 30.15
N THR A 186 20.60 -11.61 30.69
CA THR A 186 20.33 -10.60 31.72
C THR A 186 19.66 -9.38 31.11
N ARG A 187 18.86 -8.66 31.91
CA ARG A 187 18.20 -7.41 31.50
C ARG A 187 19.15 -6.41 30.82
N GLN A 188 20.37 -6.27 31.34
CA GLN A 188 21.40 -5.42 30.75
C GLN A 188 21.75 -5.87 29.32
N GLU A 189 21.99 -7.17 29.13
CA GLU A 189 22.34 -7.70 27.81
C GLU A 189 21.21 -7.54 26.79
N MET A 190 19.95 -7.67 27.23
CA MET A 190 18.77 -7.45 26.39
C MET A 190 18.68 -5.99 25.95
N MET A 191 18.86 -5.05 26.88
CA MET A 191 18.86 -3.61 26.57
C MET A 191 19.99 -3.22 25.62
N GLU A 192 21.18 -3.79 25.81
CA GLU A 192 22.29 -3.60 24.87
C GLU A 192 21.94 -4.08 23.45
N THR A 193 21.24 -5.22 23.33
CA THR A 193 20.79 -5.74 22.03
C THR A 193 19.78 -4.80 21.39
N VAL A 194 18.81 -4.28 22.14
CA VAL A 194 17.83 -3.30 21.64
C VAL A 194 18.52 -2.02 21.18
N MET A 195 19.43 -1.47 21.98
CA MET A 195 20.14 -0.25 21.61
C MET A 195 21.06 -0.45 20.40
N LEU A 196 21.68 -1.63 20.27
CA LEU A 196 22.42 -2.00 19.07
C LEU A 196 21.51 -2.08 17.85
N ALA A 197 20.29 -2.60 18.01
CA ALA A 197 19.29 -2.65 16.94
C ALA A 197 18.88 -1.25 16.46
N VAL A 198 18.64 -0.33 17.40
CA VAL A 198 18.35 1.08 17.08
C VAL A 198 19.50 1.71 16.31
N ALA A 199 20.74 1.50 16.76
CA ALA A 199 21.93 2.08 16.12
C ALA A 199 22.19 1.56 14.70
N LEU A 200 21.73 0.34 14.38
CA LEU A 200 21.95 -0.31 13.09
C LEU A 200 20.74 -0.27 12.15
N ARG A 201 19.70 0.50 12.49
CA ARG A 201 18.47 0.59 11.67
C ARG A 201 18.75 0.96 10.22
N ASP A 202 19.57 1.99 10.01
CA ASP A 202 19.91 2.48 8.67
C ASP A 202 20.82 1.51 7.87
N ARG A 203 21.26 0.42 8.51
CA ARG A 203 22.03 -0.68 7.88
C ARG A 203 21.18 -1.93 7.62
N GLY A 204 19.86 -1.83 7.68
CA GLY A 204 18.93 -2.93 7.35
C GLY A 204 18.49 -3.79 8.53
N VAL A 205 18.71 -3.33 9.76
CA VAL A 205 18.14 -3.95 10.97
C VAL A 205 16.72 -3.41 11.19
N MET A 206 15.72 -4.29 11.13
CA MET A 206 14.31 -3.89 11.18
C MET A 206 13.69 -4.02 12.56
N GLY A 207 14.27 -4.85 13.43
CA GLY A 207 13.60 -5.25 14.66
C GLY A 207 14.43 -6.12 15.57
N VAL A 208 13.74 -6.62 16.60
CA VAL A 208 14.24 -7.62 17.53
C VAL A 208 13.28 -8.80 17.59
N ASP A 209 13.81 -9.97 17.90
CA ASP A 209 13.01 -11.14 18.24
C ASP A 209 13.32 -11.64 19.65
N LEU A 210 12.35 -12.31 20.28
CA LEU A 210 12.55 -13.05 21.52
C LEU A 210 12.56 -14.56 21.21
N THR A 211 13.69 -15.20 21.48
CA THR A 211 13.99 -16.61 21.21
C THR A 211 14.77 -17.22 22.40
N GLY A 212 15.36 -18.40 22.23
CA GLY A 212 16.15 -19.10 23.26
C GLY A 212 15.31 -20.12 24.02
N ASN A 213 15.88 -20.69 25.08
CA ASN A 213 15.27 -21.85 25.76
C ASN A 213 13.90 -21.49 26.38
N PRO A 214 12.78 -22.07 25.91
CA PRO A 214 11.43 -21.71 26.38
C PRO A 214 11.14 -22.16 27.82
N THR A 215 12.10 -22.80 28.50
CA THR A 215 12.00 -23.14 29.93
C THR A 215 12.75 -22.17 30.83
N GLU A 216 13.33 -21.09 30.29
CA GLU A 216 14.13 -20.11 31.03
C GLU A 216 13.53 -18.70 30.91
N GLY A 217 13.80 -17.86 31.91
CA GLY A 217 13.31 -16.48 32.02
C GLY A 217 11.83 -16.36 32.40
N GLU A 218 11.41 -15.13 32.70
CA GLU A 218 10.03 -14.77 33.03
C GLU A 218 9.63 -13.52 32.22
N TRP A 219 8.34 -13.35 31.96
CA TRP A 219 7.83 -12.27 31.09
C TRP A 219 8.28 -10.87 31.52
N GLU A 220 8.30 -10.62 32.83
CA GLU A 220 8.67 -9.34 33.44
C GLU A 220 10.11 -8.92 33.11
N ASP A 221 11.00 -9.88 32.86
CA ASP A 221 12.40 -9.60 32.52
C ASP A 221 12.56 -9.10 31.08
N TRP A 222 11.70 -9.57 30.17
CA TRP A 222 11.77 -9.24 28.75
C TRP A 222 10.94 -8.01 28.40
N GLN A 223 9.80 -7.83 29.09
CA GLN A 223 8.79 -6.83 28.74
C GLN A 223 9.38 -5.44 28.59
N GLU A 224 10.29 -5.02 29.49
CA GLU A 224 10.87 -3.70 29.41
C GLU A 224 11.75 -3.50 28.17
N ALA A 225 12.53 -4.51 27.78
CA ALA A 225 13.36 -4.45 26.57
C ALA A 225 12.48 -4.42 25.31
N LEU A 226 11.40 -5.20 25.28
CA LEU A 226 10.44 -5.22 24.18
C LEU A 226 9.67 -3.88 24.08
N ASP A 227 9.26 -3.30 25.21
CA ASP A 227 8.62 -1.99 25.27
C ASP A 227 9.57 -0.89 24.76
N LEU A 228 10.85 -0.94 25.14
CA LEU A 228 11.86 -0.03 24.61
C LEU A 228 12.01 -0.17 23.10
N ALA A 229 12.10 -1.40 22.58
CA ALA A 229 12.21 -1.64 21.14
C ALA A 229 11.03 -1.02 20.37
N ARG A 230 9.79 -1.25 20.85
CA ARG A 230 8.58 -0.67 20.26
C ARG A 230 8.56 0.86 20.34
N GLN A 231 8.95 1.44 21.48
CA GLN A 231 9.02 2.90 21.66
C GLN A 231 10.01 3.55 20.69
N GLN A 232 11.11 2.86 20.38
CA GLN A 232 12.09 3.33 19.41
C GLN A 232 11.63 3.12 17.95
N GLY A 233 10.51 2.42 17.72
CA GLY A 233 9.97 2.14 16.39
C GLY A 233 10.55 0.91 15.71
N LEU A 234 11.19 0.01 16.47
CA LEU A 234 11.60 -1.31 15.98
C LEU A 234 10.40 -2.26 15.90
N LYS A 235 10.42 -3.16 14.93
CA LYS A 235 9.46 -4.26 14.84
C LYS A 235 9.81 -5.38 15.82
N VAL A 236 8.79 -6.09 16.32
CA VAL A 236 8.98 -7.13 17.33
C VAL A 236 8.23 -8.41 16.94
N THR A 237 8.95 -9.53 16.91
CA THR A 237 8.39 -10.89 16.79
C THR A 237 8.78 -11.73 17.99
N LEU A 238 7.89 -12.61 18.47
CA LEU A 238 8.14 -13.44 19.65
C LEU A 238 7.93 -14.91 19.28
N GLU A 239 8.91 -15.77 19.55
CA GLU A 239 8.71 -17.21 19.48
C GLU A 239 7.88 -17.63 20.69
N ALA A 240 6.70 -18.19 20.44
CA ALA A 240 5.73 -18.49 21.48
C ALA A 240 5.16 -19.90 21.29
N GLY A 241 4.79 -20.57 22.37
CA GLY A 241 4.14 -21.88 22.29
C GLY A 241 4.97 -22.95 21.57
N GLU A 242 6.30 -22.91 21.67
CA GLU A 242 7.19 -24.02 21.24
C GLU A 242 7.06 -25.22 22.19
N THR A 243 6.78 -24.93 23.46
CA THR A 243 6.37 -25.89 24.50
C THR A 243 5.08 -25.39 25.17
N LEU A 244 4.37 -26.26 25.88
CA LEU A 244 3.14 -25.86 26.56
C LEU A 244 3.46 -24.97 27.78
N ASN A 245 3.45 -23.65 27.57
CA ASN A 245 3.57 -22.64 28.63
C ASN A 245 2.43 -21.61 28.50
N PRO A 246 1.26 -21.88 29.12
CA PRO A 246 0.09 -21.02 28.95
C PRO A 246 0.25 -19.62 29.55
N VAL A 247 1.10 -19.47 30.58
CA VAL A 247 1.31 -18.18 31.26
C VAL A 247 2.11 -17.24 30.36
N GLU A 248 3.27 -17.70 29.89
CA GLU A 248 4.11 -16.96 28.95
C GLU A 248 3.34 -16.60 27.68
N THR A 249 2.70 -17.60 27.07
CA THR A 249 1.97 -17.39 25.81
C THR A 249 0.79 -16.43 25.99
N ALA A 250 0.09 -16.48 27.14
CA ALA A 250 -0.97 -15.52 27.44
C ALA A 250 -0.46 -14.08 27.57
N ALA A 251 0.74 -13.89 28.14
CA ALA A 251 1.38 -12.59 28.29
C ALA A 251 1.85 -12.04 26.94
N MET A 252 2.48 -12.88 26.12
CA MET A 252 2.87 -12.54 24.74
C MET A 252 1.66 -12.12 23.89
N LEU A 253 0.56 -12.89 23.93
CA LEU A 253 -0.69 -12.53 23.24
C LEU A 253 -1.33 -11.26 23.80
N ALA A 254 -1.21 -11.01 25.10
CA ALA A 254 -1.72 -9.77 25.70
C ALA A 254 -0.92 -8.53 25.27
N TRP A 255 0.39 -8.69 25.08
CA TRP A 255 1.29 -7.61 24.68
C TRP A 255 1.19 -7.25 23.19
N GLY A 256 0.80 -8.21 22.33
CA GLY A 256 0.48 -7.99 20.93
C GLY A 256 1.71 -7.65 20.06
N PRO A 257 2.61 -8.62 19.80
CA PRO A 257 3.74 -8.40 18.90
C PRO A 257 3.30 -8.22 17.43
N ASP A 258 4.21 -7.71 16.59
CA ASP A 258 3.93 -7.55 15.15
C ASP A 258 3.78 -8.93 14.46
N ARG A 259 4.50 -9.96 14.95
CA ARG A 259 4.36 -11.37 14.54
C ARG A 259 4.63 -12.34 15.69
N LEU A 260 4.20 -13.58 15.53
CA LEU A 260 4.53 -14.69 16.42
C LEU A 260 5.25 -15.80 15.65
N GLY A 261 6.20 -16.46 16.28
CA GLY A 261 6.86 -17.66 15.79
C GLY A 261 6.30 -18.93 16.42
N HIS A 262 6.20 -20.01 15.64
CA HIS A 262 5.74 -21.35 16.03
C HIS A 262 4.27 -21.45 16.45
N CYS A 263 3.93 -21.03 17.68
CA CYS A 263 2.61 -21.15 18.32
C CYS A 263 1.90 -22.49 18.12
N CYS A 264 2.63 -23.60 18.25
CA CYS A 264 2.09 -24.94 18.00
C CYS A 264 1.61 -25.68 19.26
N CYS A 265 1.99 -25.21 20.47
CA CYS A 265 1.62 -25.79 21.75
C CYS A 265 0.67 -24.87 22.54
N LEU A 266 -0.57 -24.71 22.05
CA LEU A 266 -1.57 -23.82 22.66
C LEU A 266 -2.66 -24.59 23.41
N THR A 267 -3.19 -23.99 24.48
CA THR A 267 -4.48 -24.43 25.03
C THR A 267 -5.63 -23.94 24.13
N PRO A 268 -6.82 -24.59 24.15
CA PRO A 268 -7.96 -24.14 23.35
C PRO A 268 -8.39 -22.68 23.60
N ASP A 269 -8.10 -22.14 24.80
CA ASP A 269 -8.39 -20.76 25.14
C ASP A 269 -7.41 -19.78 24.49
N LEU A 270 -6.13 -20.13 24.50
CA LEU A 270 -5.08 -19.33 23.86
C LEU A 270 -5.17 -19.39 22.34
N GLU A 271 -5.55 -20.53 21.79
CA GLU A 271 -5.79 -20.69 20.37
C GLU A 271 -6.94 -19.78 19.88
N ARG A 272 -8.05 -19.74 20.62
CA ARG A 272 -9.16 -18.79 20.34
C ARG A 272 -8.69 -17.35 20.42
N ARG A 273 -7.86 -17.03 21.41
CA ARG A 273 -7.32 -15.67 21.58
C ARG A 273 -6.39 -15.28 20.43
N LEU A 274 -5.53 -16.20 19.97
CA LEU A 274 -4.68 -16.00 18.79
C LEU A 274 -5.54 -15.68 17.56
N LEU A 275 -6.62 -16.44 17.34
CA LEU A 275 -7.55 -16.22 16.24
C LEU A 275 -8.23 -14.85 16.31
N ASP A 276 -8.67 -14.43 17.50
CA ASP A 276 -9.33 -13.14 17.68
C ASP A 276 -8.37 -11.96 17.39
N LEU A 277 -7.10 -12.07 17.78
CA LEU A 277 -6.11 -11.01 17.64
C LEU A 277 -5.57 -10.84 16.21
N HIS A 278 -5.72 -11.85 15.35
CA HIS A 278 -5.23 -11.81 13.95
C HIS A 278 -3.73 -11.46 13.81
N ILE A 279 -2.90 -11.84 14.77
CA ILE A 279 -1.44 -11.63 14.72
C ILE A 279 -0.83 -12.63 13.72
N PRO A 280 -0.01 -12.19 12.74
CA PRO A 280 0.64 -13.09 11.80
C PRO A 280 1.54 -14.14 12.46
N LEU A 281 1.40 -15.39 12.01
CA LEU A 281 2.12 -16.53 12.54
C LEU A 281 3.13 -17.09 11.53
N GLU A 282 4.38 -17.18 11.95
CA GLU A 282 5.48 -17.84 11.26
C GLU A 282 5.48 -19.34 11.63
N VAL A 283 5.30 -20.21 10.64
CA VAL A 283 5.10 -21.64 10.80
C VAL A 283 6.27 -22.41 10.21
N CYS A 284 7.02 -23.10 11.06
CA CYS A 284 8.16 -23.93 10.71
C CYS A 284 7.78 -25.41 10.84
N LEU A 285 7.20 -26.00 9.79
CA LEU A 285 6.55 -27.34 9.87
C LEU A 285 7.56 -28.44 10.22
N THR A 286 8.71 -28.45 9.53
CA THR A 286 9.75 -29.44 9.85
C THR A 286 10.27 -29.23 11.25
N SER A 287 10.58 -28.00 11.66
CA SER A 287 11.02 -27.69 13.02
C SER A 287 10.03 -28.24 14.05
N ASN A 288 8.75 -27.90 13.93
CA ASN A 288 7.72 -28.26 14.92
C ASN A 288 7.57 -29.77 15.12
N VAL A 289 7.73 -30.57 14.06
CA VAL A 289 7.66 -32.04 14.15
C VAL A 289 8.97 -32.62 14.67
N VAL A 290 10.08 -32.17 14.09
CA VAL A 290 11.42 -32.69 14.38
C VAL A 290 11.79 -32.42 15.84
N THR A 291 11.50 -31.22 16.38
CA THR A 291 11.69 -30.84 17.80
C THR A 291 10.68 -31.47 18.76
N ARG A 292 9.67 -32.18 18.23
CA ARG A 292 8.55 -32.81 18.95
C ARG A 292 7.60 -31.85 19.64
N SER A 293 7.56 -30.58 19.23
CA SER A 293 6.51 -29.65 19.64
C SER A 293 5.13 -30.09 19.12
N VAL A 294 5.09 -30.74 17.96
CA VAL A 294 3.90 -31.39 17.39
C VAL A 294 4.23 -32.84 17.07
N VAL A 295 3.32 -33.75 17.40
CA VAL A 295 3.53 -35.21 17.23
C VAL A 295 3.69 -35.58 15.75
N ASN A 296 2.88 -34.98 14.87
CA ASN A 296 2.89 -35.23 13.44
C ASN A 296 2.17 -34.10 12.69
N LEU A 297 2.36 -33.99 11.38
CA LEU A 297 1.75 -32.91 10.59
C LEU A 297 0.21 -32.94 10.53
N ARG A 298 -0.44 -34.09 10.74
CA ARG A 298 -1.92 -34.15 10.71
C ARG A 298 -2.54 -33.38 11.88
N ASP A 299 -1.84 -33.36 13.02
CA ASP A 299 -2.25 -32.67 14.23
C ASP A 299 -1.70 -31.23 14.31
N HIS A 300 -0.99 -30.78 13.27
CA HIS A 300 -0.48 -29.42 13.23
C HIS A 300 -1.60 -28.41 12.97
N GLU A 301 -1.62 -27.34 13.77
CA GLU A 301 -2.64 -26.28 13.70
C GLU A 301 -2.70 -25.53 12.36
N PHE A 302 -1.71 -25.72 11.48
CA PHE A 302 -1.64 -25.04 10.19
C PHE A 302 -2.91 -25.28 9.36
N SER A 303 -3.42 -26.52 9.30
CA SER A 303 -4.63 -26.84 8.53
C SER A 303 -5.85 -26.05 9.00
N LYS A 304 -6.00 -25.92 10.32
CA LYS A 304 -7.13 -25.24 10.96
C LYS A 304 -7.04 -23.74 10.74
N LEU A 305 -5.88 -23.15 11.04
CA LEU A 305 -5.60 -21.73 10.87
C LEU A 305 -5.72 -21.31 9.39
N HIS A 306 -5.21 -22.13 8.46
CA HIS A 306 -5.30 -21.86 7.02
C HIS A 306 -6.75 -21.86 6.53
N LYS A 307 -7.58 -22.83 6.95
CA LYS A 307 -9.02 -22.88 6.61
C LYS A 307 -9.79 -21.68 7.14
N GLN A 308 -9.39 -21.16 8.30
CA GLN A 308 -9.97 -19.97 8.89
C GLN A 308 -9.40 -18.67 8.32
N ARG A 309 -8.50 -18.75 7.33
CA ARG A 309 -7.83 -17.61 6.69
C ARG A 309 -7.04 -16.75 7.69
N HIS A 310 -6.50 -17.38 8.73
CA HIS A 310 -5.60 -16.70 9.64
C HIS A 310 -4.32 -16.28 8.89
N PRO A 311 -3.71 -15.13 9.24
CA PRO A 311 -2.40 -14.70 8.74
C PRO A 311 -1.28 -15.73 9.01
N LEU A 312 -0.80 -16.41 7.96
CA LEU A 312 0.20 -17.48 8.06
C LEU A 312 1.36 -17.26 7.08
N VAL A 313 2.58 -17.56 7.55
CA VAL A 313 3.81 -17.58 6.74
C VAL A 313 4.52 -18.90 6.97
N LEU A 314 4.90 -19.61 5.91
CA LEU A 314 5.77 -20.78 6.03
C LEU A 314 7.23 -20.32 6.09
N CYS A 315 8.00 -20.84 7.05
CA CYS A 315 9.40 -20.48 7.30
C CYS A 315 10.23 -21.74 7.62
N THR A 316 11.56 -21.63 7.65
CA THR A 316 12.45 -22.79 7.92
C THR A 316 12.94 -22.91 9.36
N ALA A 317 13.03 -21.81 10.12
CA ALA A 317 13.80 -21.67 11.35
C ALA A 317 15.30 -21.99 11.14
N ASP A 318 15.68 -23.26 11.26
CA ASP A 318 17.07 -23.71 11.29
C ASP A 318 17.37 -24.66 10.13
N SER A 319 17.37 -24.13 8.91
CA SER A 319 17.42 -24.92 7.67
C SER A 319 18.59 -25.91 7.59
N GLY A 320 19.78 -25.52 8.06
CA GLY A 320 20.98 -26.34 8.09
C GLY A 320 20.89 -27.46 9.13
N VAL A 321 20.45 -27.13 10.35
CA VAL A 321 20.26 -28.11 11.44
C VAL A 321 19.17 -29.12 11.11
N LEU A 322 18.06 -28.66 10.52
CA LEU A 322 16.88 -29.46 10.25
C LEU A 322 16.92 -30.13 8.86
N ASN A 323 17.97 -29.88 8.06
CA ASN A 323 18.14 -30.38 6.70
C ASN A 323 16.87 -30.13 5.83
N THR A 324 16.39 -28.89 5.88
CA THR A 324 15.24 -28.42 5.10
C THR A 324 15.62 -27.18 4.28
N CYS A 325 14.73 -26.76 3.39
CA CYS A 325 14.78 -25.47 2.73
C CYS A 325 13.35 -24.97 2.57
N LEU A 326 13.17 -23.70 2.23
CA LEU A 326 11.83 -23.12 2.18
C LEU A 326 10.97 -23.80 1.10
N SER A 327 11.56 -24.19 -0.04
CA SER A 327 10.85 -24.99 -1.05
C SER A 327 10.38 -26.35 -0.53
N ARG A 328 11.13 -26.96 0.39
CA ARG A 328 10.71 -28.22 1.06
C ARG A 328 9.57 -27.96 2.03
N GLU A 329 9.61 -26.91 2.84
CA GLU A 329 8.49 -26.56 3.74
C GLU A 329 7.18 -26.38 2.96
N TYR A 330 7.23 -25.72 1.80
CA TYR A 330 6.07 -25.58 0.92
C TYR A 330 5.61 -26.92 0.34
N ALA A 331 6.53 -27.79 -0.10
CA ALA A 331 6.19 -29.11 -0.62
C ALA A 331 5.61 -30.03 0.47
N ILE A 332 6.13 -29.94 1.70
CA ILE A 332 5.61 -30.63 2.88
C ILE A 332 4.20 -30.13 3.20
N ALA A 333 3.97 -28.81 3.21
CA ALA A 333 2.66 -28.23 3.43
C ALA A 333 1.65 -28.67 2.36
N ALA A 334 2.07 -28.69 1.09
CA ALA A 334 1.25 -29.14 -0.03
C ALA A 334 0.77 -30.59 0.16
N GLN A 335 1.70 -31.48 0.50
CA GLN A 335 1.43 -32.90 0.66
C GLN A 335 0.66 -33.24 1.93
N ALA A 336 0.98 -32.58 3.05
CA ALA A 336 0.34 -32.86 4.34
C ALA A 336 -1.09 -32.31 4.42
N PHE A 337 -1.35 -31.17 3.76
CA PHE A 337 -2.62 -30.45 3.88
C PHE A 337 -3.43 -30.38 2.57
N ASN A 338 -3.02 -31.11 1.53
CA ASN A 338 -3.63 -31.12 0.20
C ASN A 338 -3.78 -29.71 -0.40
N LEU A 339 -2.73 -28.90 -0.34
CA LEU A 339 -2.75 -27.56 -0.93
C LEU A 339 -2.50 -27.64 -2.43
N THR A 340 -3.28 -26.87 -3.19
CA THR A 340 -3.08 -26.68 -4.62
C THR A 340 -1.89 -25.75 -4.90
N GLU A 341 -1.30 -25.83 -6.10
CA GLU A 341 -0.26 -24.90 -6.57
C GLU A 341 -0.67 -23.43 -6.40
N ARG A 342 -1.95 -23.11 -6.65
CA ARG A 342 -2.49 -21.76 -6.47
C ARG A 342 -2.52 -21.33 -5.00
N GLN A 343 -2.81 -22.24 -4.07
CA GLN A 343 -2.76 -21.95 -2.63
C GLN A 343 -1.32 -21.76 -2.16
N LEU A 344 -0.37 -22.55 -2.65
CA LEU A 344 1.05 -22.37 -2.37
C LEU A 344 1.57 -21.04 -2.90
N GLN A 345 1.20 -20.67 -4.12
CA GLN A 345 1.53 -19.36 -4.70
C GLN A 345 0.93 -18.22 -3.87
N SER A 346 -0.30 -18.39 -3.38
CA SER A 346 -0.95 -17.39 -2.52
C SER A 346 -0.26 -17.27 -1.17
N LEU A 347 0.14 -18.38 -0.53
CA LEU A 347 0.92 -18.36 0.70
C LEU A 347 2.28 -17.67 0.50
N ALA A 348 2.96 -17.95 -0.60
CA ALA A 348 4.23 -17.31 -0.94
C ALA A 348 4.10 -15.79 -1.12
N LEU A 349 3.08 -15.34 -1.84
CA LEU A 349 2.85 -13.92 -2.08
C LEU A 349 2.36 -13.18 -0.82
N ASN A 350 1.47 -13.80 -0.04
CA ASN A 350 0.91 -13.19 1.17
C ASN A 350 1.96 -13.06 2.29
N ALA A 351 3.02 -13.90 2.28
CA ALA A 351 4.11 -13.78 3.24
C ALA A 351 4.70 -12.36 3.29
N LEU A 352 4.74 -11.67 2.14
CA LEU A 352 5.27 -10.33 2.02
C LEU A 352 4.44 -9.26 2.76
N ASP A 353 3.13 -9.46 2.91
CA ASP A 353 2.26 -8.53 3.65
C ASP A 353 2.71 -8.41 5.12
N TYR A 354 3.32 -9.48 5.64
CA TYR A 354 3.79 -9.59 7.01
C TYR A 354 5.27 -9.27 7.18
N ALA A 355 6.00 -8.95 6.11
CA ALA A 355 7.38 -8.49 6.20
C ALA A 355 7.49 -7.16 6.98
N PHE A 356 8.61 -6.95 7.66
CA PHE A 356 8.88 -5.77 8.48
C PHE A 356 9.43 -4.57 7.71
N VAL A 357 9.82 -4.77 6.45
CA VAL A 357 10.14 -3.68 5.53
C VAL A 357 8.96 -2.73 5.31
N ASP A 358 9.28 -1.51 4.90
CA ASP A 358 8.26 -0.52 4.60
C ASP A 358 7.42 -0.92 3.37
N GLU A 359 6.29 -0.25 3.21
CA GLU A 359 5.32 -0.58 2.16
C GLU A 359 5.88 -0.39 0.74
N LEU A 360 6.93 0.41 0.54
CA LEU A 360 7.53 0.59 -0.79
C LEU A 360 8.39 -0.60 -1.17
N GLU A 361 9.20 -1.04 -0.21
CA GLU A 361 10.03 -2.20 -0.39
C GLU A 361 9.18 -3.46 -0.54
N LYS A 362 8.04 -3.55 0.16
CA LYS A 362 7.01 -4.58 -0.11
C LYS A 362 6.48 -4.50 -1.54
N VAL A 363 6.11 -3.32 -2.05
CA VAL A 363 5.61 -3.20 -3.44
C VAL A 363 6.67 -3.62 -4.46
N SER A 364 7.93 -3.23 -4.27
CA SER A 364 9.06 -3.63 -5.13
C SER A 364 9.27 -5.15 -5.12
N LEU A 365 9.29 -5.75 -3.93
CA LEU A 365 9.40 -7.20 -3.76
C LEU A 365 8.22 -7.94 -4.38
N GLN A 366 7.00 -7.40 -4.23
CA GLN A 366 5.79 -8.01 -4.79
C GLN A 366 5.88 -8.07 -6.32
N GLN A 367 6.41 -7.03 -6.97
CA GLN A 367 6.63 -7.00 -8.41
C GLN A 367 7.69 -8.01 -8.84
N ARG A 368 8.80 -8.12 -8.10
CA ARG A 368 9.85 -9.13 -8.34
C ARG A 368 9.27 -10.54 -8.27
N MET A 369 8.47 -10.83 -7.23
CA MET A 369 7.77 -12.10 -7.08
C MET A 369 6.78 -12.36 -8.23
N GLN A 370 5.94 -11.39 -8.58
CA GLN A 370 4.97 -11.56 -9.67
C GLN A 370 5.64 -11.74 -11.03
N THR A 371 6.78 -11.11 -11.26
CA THR A 371 7.56 -11.24 -12.51
C THR A 371 8.17 -12.64 -12.60
N ALA A 372 8.79 -13.13 -11.52
CA ALA A 372 9.36 -14.48 -11.48
C ALA A 372 8.29 -15.56 -11.76
N LEU A 373 7.05 -15.34 -11.34
CA LEU A 373 5.91 -16.24 -11.61
C LEU A 373 5.44 -16.28 -13.06
N ARG A 374 5.68 -15.23 -13.86
CA ARG A 374 5.24 -15.15 -15.27
C ARG A 374 6.21 -15.83 -16.24
N GLY A 375 7.45 -16.10 -15.82
CA GLY A 375 8.52 -16.65 -16.65
C GLY A 375 9.04 -15.66 -17.72
N PRO A 376 10.16 -15.96 -18.40
CA PRO A 376 10.65 -15.13 -19.50
C PRO A 376 9.69 -15.20 -20.71
N PRO A 377 9.53 -14.11 -21.49
CA PRO A 377 8.63 -14.08 -22.63
C PRO A 377 9.00 -15.15 -23.67
N SER A 378 8.01 -15.93 -24.10
CA SER A 378 8.21 -17.01 -25.06
C SER A 378 8.54 -16.49 -26.48
N VAL A 379 9.40 -17.21 -27.19
CA VAL A 379 9.96 -16.92 -28.53
C VAL A 379 8.92 -16.76 -29.66
N VAL A 380 7.63 -16.94 -29.38
CA VAL A 380 6.55 -16.85 -30.39
C VAL A 380 6.22 -15.39 -30.75
N GLU A 381 6.60 -14.40 -29.94
CA GLU A 381 6.37 -12.98 -30.24
C GLU A 381 7.45 -12.33 -31.15
N THR A 382 8.53 -13.06 -31.50
CA THR A 382 9.67 -12.50 -32.26
C THR A 382 9.52 -12.58 -33.79
N LEU A 383 8.37 -13.03 -34.32
CA LEU A 383 8.14 -13.17 -35.76
C LEU A 383 6.97 -12.32 -36.27
N MET A 384 7.11 -11.00 -36.17
CA MET A 384 6.46 -10.04 -37.08
C MET A 384 7.56 -9.12 -37.63
N PRO A 385 7.81 -9.08 -38.96
CA PRO A 385 8.90 -8.29 -39.51
C PRO A 385 8.57 -6.79 -39.51
N ALA A 386 9.56 -5.97 -39.18
CA ALA A 386 9.50 -4.52 -39.23
C ALA A 386 9.27 -4.00 -40.68
N PRO A 387 8.43 -2.98 -40.91
CA PRO A 387 8.32 -2.35 -42.21
C PRO A 387 9.56 -1.49 -42.51
N ALA A 388 10.10 -1.69 -43.72
CA ALA A 388 11.33 -1.12 -44.22
C ALA A 388 11.34 0.43 -44.28
N ALA A 389 12.53 1.00 -44.02
CA ALA A 389 12.84 2.41 -44.12
C ALA A 389 12.61 2.97 -45.53
N PHE A 390 11.90 4.10 -45.62
CA PHE A 390 11.79 4.88 -46.86
C PHE A 390 12.77 6.06 -46.84
N ASN A 391 13.70 6.03 -47.79
CA ASN A 391 14.65 7.09 -48.10
C ASN A 391 13.95 8.34 -48.66
N MET A 392 14.41 9.50 -48.22
CA MET A 392 14.14 10.82 -48.82
C MET A 392 14.81 10.96 -50.19
N PRO A 393 14.21 11.73 -51.12
CA PRO A 393 15.00 12.50 -52.06
C PRO A 393 14.74 14.01 -51.94
N THR A 394 15.84 14.74 -51.97
CA THR A 394 15.97 16.18 -52.22
C THR A 394 15.67 16.49 -53.69
N SER A 395 15.04 17.64 -53.96
CA SER A 395 15.48 18.57 -55.03
C SER A 395 14.66 19.86 -55.01
N ALA A 396 15.38 20.97 -55.18
CA ALA A 396 14.88 22.29 -55.52
C ALA A 396 14.80 22.43 -57.05
N GLY A 397 13.95 23.33 -57.57
CA GLY A 397 14.00 23.75 -58.98
C GLY A 397 12.68 24.27 -59.53
N ALA A 398 12.73 25.42 -60.20
CA ALA A 398 11.66 26.41 -60.32
C ALA A 398 10.89 26.44 -61.66
N ALA A 399 9.97 27.43 -61.75
CA ALA A 399 9.31 28.04 -62.93
C ALA A 399 8.05 27.33 -63.48
N THR A 400 6.95 27.96 -63.94
CA THR A 400 6.46 29.36 -64.07
C THR A 400 4.97 29.32 -64.50
N GLU A 401 4.21 30.37 -64.14
CA GLU A 401 3.04 30.98 -64.81
C GLU A 401 1.65 30.29 -64.90
N GLY A 402 0.61 31.07 -64.56
CA GLY A 402 -0.80 30.85 -64.89
C GLY A 402 -1.81 31.36 -63.84
N GLU A 403 -2.28 32.59 -63.96
CA GLU A 403 -3.31 33.22 -63.12
C GLU A 403 -4.70 32.55 -63.19
N ALA A 404 -5.43 32.49 -62.06
CA ALA A 404 -6.79 33.03 -61.87
C ALA A 404 -7.52 32.36 -60.68
N GLY A 405 -8.20 33.16 -59.87
CA GLY A 405 -8.61 32.85 -58.50
C GLY A 405 -9.70 31.79 -58.28
N GLY A 406 -9.62 31.20 -57.09
CA GLY A 406 -10.63 30.35 -56.47
C GLY A 406 -10.08 29.82 -55.14
N ALA A 407 -10.74 30.13 -54.03
CA ALA A 407 -10.34 29.68 -52.70
C ALA A 407 -10.18 28.14 -52.67
N PRO A 408 -9.12 27.56 -52.06
CA PRO A 408 -8.94 26.12 -52.08
C PRO A 408 -9.96 25.43 -51.15
N PRO A 409 -10.44 24.23 -51.51
CA PRO A 409 -11.27 23.42 -50.62
C PRO A 409 -10.43 23.00 -49.41
N GLN A 410 -11.04 23.06 -48.21
CA GLN A 410 -10.47 22.49 -47.00
C GLN A 410 -10.05 21.03 -47.30
N LYS A 411 -8.74 20.79 -47.36
CA LYS A 411 -8.20 19.43 -47.38
C LYS A 411 -8.71 18.75 -46.11
N ALA A 412 -9.59 17.76 -46.28
CA ALA A 412 -9.99 16.87 -45.21
C ALA A 412 -8.71 16.31 -44.56
N LEU A 413 -8.46 16.73 -43.31
CA LEU A 413 -7.47 16.12 -42.45
C LEU A 413 -7.77 14.63 -42.42
N LYS A 414 -6.79 13.78 -42.74
CA LYS A 414 -6.90 12.33 -42.53
C LYS A 414 -7.36 12.12 -41.09
N GLN A 415 -8.55 11.55 -40.91
CA GLN A 415 -9.08 11.20 -39.59
C GLN A 415 -8.05 10.32 -38.89
N ALA A 416 -7.68 10.70 -37.66
CA ALA A 416 -6.90 9.84 -36.79
C ALA A 416 -7.63 8.49 -36.64
N PRO A 417 -6.90 7.37 -36.48
CA PRO A 417 -7.53 6.09 -36.20
C PRO A 417 -8.41 6.21 -34.95
N ALA A 418 -9.57 5.55 -34.97
CA ALA A 418 -10.49 5.55 -33.83
C ALA A 418 -9.80 5.02 -32.57
N LEU A 419 -10.11 5.60 -31.41
CA LEU A 419 -9.57 5.17 -30.11
C LEU A 419 -9.96 3.73 -29.82
N ASP A 420 -8.98 2.85 -29.66
CA ASP A 420 -9.21 1.47 -29.17
C ASP A 420 -9.36 1.48 -27.66
N VAL A 421 -10.60 1.67 -27.20
CA VAL A 421 -10.94 1.71 -25.77
C VAL A 421 -10.71 0.36 -25.10
N ASP A 422 -10.87 -0.76 -25.82
CA ASP A 422 -10.78 -2.10 -25.21
C ASP A 422 -9.35 -2.39 -24.75
N ALA A 423 -8.33 -1.81 -25.41
CA ALA A 423 -6.92 -1.92 -25.02
C ALA A 423 -6.58 -1.27 -23.67
N PHE A 424 -7.43 -0.40 -23.14
CA PHE A 424 -7.19 0.26 -21.85
C PHE A 424 -7.72 -0.50 -20.64
N PHE A 425 -8.63 -1.47 -20.84
CA PHE A 425 -9.25 -2.15 -19.72
C PHE A 425 -8.24 -2.96 -18.90
N SER A 426 -8.46 -2.96 -17.58
CA SER A 426 -7.80 -3.89 -16.68
C SER A 426 -8.19 -5.33 -17.02
N LEU A 427 -7.47 -6.31 -16.48
CA LEU A 427 -7.85 -7.73 -16.61
C LEU A 427 -9.29 -7.96 -16.14
N GLU A 428 -9.65 -7.38 -14.99
CA GLU A 428 -11.00 -7.43 -14.45
C GLU A 428 -12.01 -6.72 -15.37
N GLY A 429 -11.68 -5.51 -15.82
CA GLY A 429 -12.50 -4.71 -16.71
C GLY A 429 -12.83 -5.42 -18.02
N ALA A 430 -11.82 -6.03 -18.65
CA ALA A 430 -11.95 -6.80 -19.88
C ALA A 430 -12.86 -8.03 -19.67
N ALA A 431 -12.67 -8.76 -18.57
CA ALA A 431 -13.41 -9.99 -18.25
C ALA A 431 -14.91 -9.76 -17.96
N ARG A 432 -15.30 -8.55 -17.55
CA ARG A 432 -16.72 -8.23 -17.24
C ARG A 432 -17.63 -8.42 -18.46
N GLN A 433 -18.70 -9.21 -18.28
CA GLN A 433 -19.72 -9.48 -19.29
C GLN A 433 -21.10 -9.04 -18.81
N GLN A 434 -22.02 -8.81 -19.75
CA GLN A 434 -23.42 -8.55 -19.41
C GLN A 434 -24.06 -9.77 -18.73
N GLY A 435 -24.83 -9.52 -17.67
CA GLY A 435 -25.54 -10.58 -16.95
C GLY A 435 -26.68 -11.20 -17.78
N SER A 436 -26.77 -12.54 -17.77
CA SER A 436 -27.73 -13.31 -18.58
C SER A 436 -29.19 -12.99 -18.28
N LEU A 437 -29.55 -12.79 -17.00
CA LEU A 437 -30.94 -12.50 -16.59
C LEU A 437 -31.51 -11.25 -17.27
N ARG A 438 -30.76 -10.14 -17.24
CA ARG A 438 -31.21 -8.87 -17.84
C ARG A 438 -31.07 -8.86 -19.35
N SER A 439 -30.04 -9.53 -19.91
CA SER A 439 -29.89 -9.69 -21.35
C SER A 439 -31.08 -10.44 -21.96
N LEU A 440 -31.50 -11.55 -21.35
CA LEU A 440 -32.64 -12.36 -21.81
C LEU A 440 -33.97 -11.64 -21.58
N ALA A 441 -34.19 -11.04 -20.40
CA ALA A 441 -35.41 -10.29 -20.14
C ALA A 441 -35.56 -9.06 -21.06
N GLY A 442 -34.44 -8.42 -21.43
CA GLY A 442 -34.41 -7.28 -22.34
C GLY A 442 -34.89 -7.60 -23.76
N GLN A 443 -34.77 -8.85 -24.23
CA GLN A 443 -35.27 -9.27 -25.55
C GLN A 443 -36.80 -9.20 -25.66
N PHE A 444 -37.50 -9.23 -24.52
CA PHE A 444 -38.96 -9.12 -24.44
C PHE A 444 -39.43 -7.70 -24.09
N ALA A 445 -38.51 -6.77 -23.84
CA ALA A 445 -38.84 -5.40 -23.46
C ALA A 445 -39.53 -4.67 -24.63
N GLY A 446 -40.63 -3.97 -24.32
CA GLY A 446 -41.38 -3.18 -25.30
C GLY A 446 -42.37 -3.96 -26.17
N ILE A 447 -42.44 -5.30 -26.04
CA ILE A 447 -43.47 -6.11 -26.69
C ILE A 447 -44.82 -5.85 -26.00
N PRO A 448 -45.83 -5.28 -26.69
CA PRO A 448 -47.13 -5.01 -26.07
C PRO A 448 -47.82 -6.29 -25.62
N GLY A 449 -48.43 -6.27 -24.43
CA GLY A 449 -49.17 -7.42 -23.88
C GLY A 449 -48.30 -8.54 -23.32
N ILE A 450 -46.98 -8.37 -23.25
CA ILE A 450 -46.08 -9.35 -22.62
C ILE A 450 -46.42 -9.50 -21.13
N VAL A 451 -46.60 -10.74 -20.68
CA VAL A 451 -46.71 -11.08 -19.26
C VAL A 451 -45.34 -11.54 -18.78
N SER A 452 -44.67 -10.73 -17.96
CA SER A 452 -43.33 -11.03 -17.47
C SER A 452 -43.38 -11.77 -16.13
N LEU A 453 -42.90 -13.01 -16.12
CA LEU A 453 -42.71 -13.84 -14.91
C LEU A 453 -41.22 -14.04 -14.58
N SER A 454 -40.33 -13.24 -15.18
CA SER A 454 -38.88 -13.44 -15.13
C SER A 454 -38.19 -12.68 -13.99
N GLY A 455 -38.62 -11.44 -13.74
CA GLY A 455 -37.97 -10.54 -12.80
C GLY A 455 -38.49 -10.70 -11.37
N GLY A 456 -37.57 -10.73 -10.39
CA GLY A 456 -37.89 -10.72 -8.96
C GLY A 456 -38.29 -9.34 -8.43
N PHE A 457 -39.17 -8.62 -9.13
CA PHE A 457 -39.64 -7.31 -8.70
C PHE A 457 -40.82 -7.47 -7.73
N PRO A 458 -40.74 -6.92 -6.50
CA PRO A 458 -41.89 -6.93 -5.59
C PRO A 458 -43.05 -6.12 -6.17
N PRO A 459 -44.32 -6.53 -5.93
CA PRO A 459 -45.47 -5.79 -6.41
C PRO A 459 -45.56 -4.40 -5.74
N PRO A 460 -45.76 -3.32 -6.52
CA PRO A 460 -45.82 -1.95 -5.99
C PRO A 460 -46.89 -1.72 -4.91
N THR A 461 -47.94 -2.54 -4.88
CA THR A 461 -49.01 -2.49 -3.87
C THR A 461 -48.54 -2.77 -2.44
N LEU A 462 -47.34 -3.34 -2.27
CA LEU A 462 -46.75 -3.59 -0.95
C LEU A 462 -45.85 -2.45 -0.47
N PHE A 463 -45.58 -1.45 -1.30
CA PHE A 463 -44.68 -0.36 -0.94
C PHE A 463 -45.38 0.65 -0.01
N PRO A 464 -44.70 1.14 1.05
CA PRO A 464 -45.37 1.84 2.14
C PRO A 464 -45.66 3.32 1.87
N PHE A 465 -45.07 3.94 0.83
CA PHE A 465 -45.27 5.35 0.53
C PHE A 465 -46.27 5.54 -0.62
N ALA A 466 -47.33 6.31 -0.36
CA ALA A 466 -48.31 6.71 -1.37
C ALA A 466 -47.93 8.01 -2.10
N GLY A 467 -46.98 8.77 -1.56
CA GLY A 467 -46.49 10.02 -2.14
C GLY A 467 -45.43 10.67 -1.25
N LEU A 468 -44.72 11.66 -1.78
CA LEU A 468 -43.75 12.47 -1.04
C LEU A 468 -43.98 13.95 -1.32
N THR A 469 -43.90 14.78 -0.28
CA THR A 469 -43.92 16.25 -0.40
C THR A 469 -42.62 16.80 0.14
N LEU A 470 -41.87 17.51 -0.71
CA LEU A 470 -40.59 18.12 -0.37
C LEU A 470 -40.79 19.63 -0.18
N HIS A 471 -40.56 20.14 1.03
CA HIS A 471 -40.64 21.58 1.29
C HIS A 471 -39.30 22.26 0.98
N LEU A 472 -39.32 23.28 0.12
CA LEU A 472 -38.12 23.96 -0.34
C LEU A 472 -37.77 25.15 0.55
N LYS A 473 -36.46 25.37 0.80
CA LYS A 473 -35.98 26.51 1.61
C LYS A 473 -36.33 27.88 1.03
N GLY A 474 -36.46 27.99 -0.30
CA GLY A 474 -36.86 29.21 -1.00
C GLY A 474 -38.38 29.47 -1.01
N GLY A 475 -39.17 28.63 -0.33
CA GLY A 475 -40.63 28.62 -0.41
C GLY A 475 -41.16 27.65 -1.46
N GLY A 476 -42.40 27.20 -1.28
CA GLY A 476 -43.06 26.20 -2.13
C GLY A 476 -42.75 24.75 -1.74
N SER A 477 -43.36 23.82 -2.48
CA SER A 477 -43.17 22.39 -2.33
C SER A 477 -43.08 21.69 -3.69
N VAL A 478 -42.39 20.55 -3.70
CA VAL A 478 -42.39 19.60 -4.82
C VAL A 478 -43.16 18.36 -4.38
N ASP A 479 -44.29 18.12 -5.03
CA ASP A 479 -45.17 16.99 -4.73
C ASP A 479 -44.94 15.84 -5.72
N ILE A 480 -44.54 14.70 -5.19
CA ILE A 480 -44.34 13.44 -5.90
C ILE A 480 -45.52 12.54 -5.56
N ALA A 481 -46.63 12.72 -6.30
CA ALA A 481 -47.89 12.00 -6.08
C ALA A 481 -48.33 11.18 -7.30
N GLU A 482 -47.67 11.35 -8.45
CA GLU A 482 -47.99 10.57 -9.65
C GLU A 482 -47.63 9.09 -9.42
N PRO A 483 -48.56 8.14 -9.62
CA PRO A 483 -48.37 6.75 -9.24
C PRO A 483 -47.11 6.10 -9.83
N SER A 484 -46.75 6.44 -11.08
CA SER A 484 -45.55 5.88 -11.72
C SER A 484 -44.26 6.40 -11.08
N ALA A 485 -44.19 7.69 -10.73
CA ALA A 485 -43.06 8.30 -10.04
C ALA A 485 -42.89 7.77 -8.61
N VAL A 486 -43.99 7.64 -7.87
CA VAL A 486 -44.01 7.07 -6.50
C VAL A 486 -43.58 5.60 -6.52
N THR A 487 -44.03 4.84 -7.52
CA THR A 487 -43.61 3.46 -7.73
C THR A 487 -42.12 3.39 -8.09
N CYS A 488 -41.64 4.24 -9.01
CA CYS A 488 -40.23 4.28 -9.40
C CYS A 488 -39.32 4.63 -8.22
N ALA A 489 -39.73 5.54 -7.34
CA ALA A 489 -38.95 5.94 -6.16
C ALA A 489 -38.68 4.76 -5.20
N GLN A 490 -39.57 3.76 -5.19
CA GLN A 490 -39.53 2.63 -4.26
C GLN A 490 -39.07 1.33 -4.91
N GLN A 491 -39.01 1.27 -6.25
CA GLN A 491 -38.62 0.07 -7.00
C GLN A 491 -37.14 0.10 -7.43
N TYR A 492 -36.59 -1.07 -7.79
CA TYR A 492 -35.34 -1.17 -8.53
C TYR A 492 -35.36 -0.37 -9.84
N ASN A 493 -34.18 0.03 -10.32
CA ASN A 493 -34.05 0.74 -11.59
C ASN A 493 -34.46 -0.13 -12.79
N PHE A 494 -35.41 0.38 -13.58
CA PHE A 494 -35.84 -0.24 -14.84
C PHE A 494 -34.85 -0.02 -15.99
N SER A 495 -34.18 1.13 -16.00
CA SER A 495 -33.13 1.48 -16.97
C SER A 495 -31.74 1.20 -16.39
N LEU A 496 -30.85 0.71 -17.23
CA LEU A 496 -29.48 0.40 -16.86
C LEU A 496 -28.60 1.63 -16.65
N ARG A 497 -28.94 2.75 -17.30
CA ARG A 497 -28.18 4.00 -17.25
C ARG A 497 -28.67 5.00 -16.19
N GLY A 498 -29.78 4.68 -15.52
CA GLY A 498 -30.42 5.52 -14.52
C GLY A 498 -31.89 5.82 -14.83
N HIS A 499 -32.58 6.42 -13.87
CA HIS A 499 -33.98 6.84 -13.97
C HIS A 499 -34.18 7.79 -15.16
N ALA A 500 -35.10 7.45 -16.07
CA ALA A 500 -35.19 8.08 -17.40
C ALA A 500 -35.36 9.61 -17.37
N PRO A 501 -36.27 10.20 -16.56
CA PRO A 501 -36.36 11.67 -16.41
C PRO A 501 -35.04 12.33 -15.98
N LEU A 502 -34.33 11.76 -15.01
CA LEU A 502 -33.05 12.31 -14.55
C LEU A 502 -31.95 12.15 -15.59
N LEU A 503 -31.91 10.98 -16.25
CA LEU A 503 -30.94 10.70 -17.31
C LEU A 503 -31.11 11.68 -18.48
N ALA A 504 -32.35 11.90 -18.93
CA ALA A 504 -32.65 12.85 -19.99
C ALA A 504 -32.27 14.29 -19.60
N TRP A 505 -32.54 14.68 -18.35
CA TRP A 505 -32.06 15.96 -17.82
C TRP A 505 -30.53 16.05 -17.86
N ALA A 506 -29.83 15.01 -17.38
CA ALA A 506 -28.37 15.01 -17.33
C ALA A 506 -27.77 15.05 -18.76
N GLU A 507 -28.31 14.32 -19.72
CA GLU A 507 -27.87 14.37 -21.13
C GLU A 507 -28.07 15.77 -21.73
N ALA A 508 -29.24 16.39 -21.54
CA ALA A 508 -29.52 17.73 -22.02
C ALA A 508 -28.62 18.78 -21.34
N HIS A 509 -28.42 18.63 -20.03
CA HIS A 509 -27.56 19.51 -19.23
C HIS A 509 -26.11 19.41 -19.67
N MET A 510 -25.57 18.20 -19.89
CA MET A 510 -24.21 18.01 -20.39
C MET A 510 -24.01 18.56 -21.80
N ALA A 511 -25.00 18.39 -22.68
CA ALA A 511 -24.98 18.98 -24.01
C ALA A 511 -24.95 20.51 -23.95
N ALA A 512 -25.76 21.12 -23.07
CA ALA A 512 -25.81 22.58 -22.90
C ALA A 512 -24.56 23.16 -22.22
N MET A 513 -23.99 22.46 -21.24
CA MET A 513 -22.85 22.94 -20.44
C MET A 513 -21.51 22.75 -21.13
N HIS A 514 -21.35 21.69 -21.92
CA HIS A 514 -20.05 21.29 -22.45
C HIS A 514 -20.02 21.09 -23.96
N ALA A 515 -21.17 20.93 -24.63
CA ALA A 515 -21.26 20.72 -26.08
C ALA A 515 -20.20 19.74 -26.63
N PRO A 516 -20.11 18.50 -26.11
CA PRO A 516 -19.09 17.54 -26.53
C PRO A 516 -19.14 17.29 -28.05
N PRO A 517 -17.99 17.09 -28.72
CA PRO A 517 -17.95 16.81 -30.14
C PRO A 517 -18.79 15.56 -30.50
N PRO A 518 -19.75 15.65 -31.45
CA PRO A 518 -20.65 14.53 -31.77
C PRO A 518 -19.95 13.25 -32.25
N ALA A 519 -18.75 13.38 -32.82
CA ALA A 519 -17.96 12.26 -33.36
C ALA A 519 -17.61 11.20 -32.30
N ALA A 520 -17.38 11.62 -31.06
CA ALA A 520 -17.01 10.73 -29.96
C ALA A 520 -18.20 10.00 -29.31
N ARG A 521 -19.43 10.41 -29.64
CA ARG A 521 -20.69 9.74 -29.24
C ARG A 521 -20.82 9.49 -27.72
N HIS A 522 -20.36 10.42 -26.88
CA HIS A 522 -20.39 10.25 -25.43
C HIS A 522 -21.79 9.89 -24.90
N GLN A 523 -21.80 9.07 -23.85
CA GLN A 523 -23.00 8.67 -23.13
C GLN A 523 -22.90 9.07 -21.67
N VAL A 524 -24.06 9.46 -21.11
CA VAL A 524 -24.22 9.76 -19.69
C VAL A 524 -24.69 8.53 -18.92
N LEU A 525 -24.15 8.29 -17.74
CA LEU A 525 -24.56 7.23 -16.82
C LEU A 525 -24.75 7.83 -15.42
N ILE A 526 -25.94 7.66 -14.82
CA ILE A 526 -26.20 8.08 -13.45
C ILE A 526 -25.49 7.13 -12.47
N THR A 527 -24.90 7.68 -11.42
CA THR A 527 -24.10 6.94 -10.42
C THR A 527 -24.44 7.36 -8.99
N ASN A 528 -24.01 6.57 -8.00
CA ASN A 528 -24.11 6.92 -6.57
C ASN A 528 -23.08 8.01 -6.13
N GLY A 529 -22.82 9.00 -6.98
CA GLY A 529 -21.91 10.13 -6.72
C GLY A 529 -20.48 9.93 -7.23
N GLY A 530 -19.67 10.99 -7.11
CA GLY A 530 -18.30 11.07 -7.62
C GLY A 530 -17.39 9.94 -7.14
N ASN A 531 -17.28 9.72 -5.82
CA ASN A 531 -16.39 8.67 -5.29
C ASN A 531 -16.78 7.25 -5.76
N HIS A 532 -18.07 6.94 -5.86
CA HIS A 532 -18.51 5.66 -6.42
C HIS A 532 -18.12 5.55 -7.90
N THR A 533 -18.20 6.65 -8.64
CA THR A 533 -17.76 6.70 -10.04
C THR A 533 -16.27 6.47 -10.18
N LEU A 534 -15.45 7.14 -9.36
CA LEU A 534 -13.99 6.97 -9.35
C LEU A 534 -13.59 5.53 -9.00
N GLU A 535 -14.21 4.92 -8.00
CA GLU A 535 -14.01 3.50 -7.67
C GLU A 535 -14.26 2.59 -8.88
N MET A 536 -15.39 2.78 -9.58
CA MET A 536 -15.71 1.98 -10.77
C MET A 536 -14.73 2.22 -11.92
N ILE A 537 -14.27 3.45 -12.13
CA ILE A 537 -13.26 3.78 -13.14
C ILE A 537 -11.94 3.07 -12.81
N PHE A 538 -11.50 3.11 -11.55
CA PHE A 538 -10.28 2.45 -11.11
C PHE A 538 -10.39 0.93 -11.22
N ALA A 539 -11.53 0.34 -10.88
CA ALA A 539 -11.77 -1.10 -11.10
C ALA A 539 -11.73 -1.46 -12.59
N LEU A 540 -12.22 -0.59 -13.46
CA LEU A 540 -12.33 -0.83 -14.90
C LEU A 540 -10.99 -0.70 -15.65
N PHE A 541 -10.08 0.16 -15.19
CA PHE A 541 -8.86 0.50 -15.94
C PHE A 541 -7.54 0.21 -15.23
N MET A 542 -7.54 0.03 -13.89
CA MET A 542 -6.30 -0.07 -13.12
C MET A 542 -6.15 -1.45 -12.48
N ASP A 543 -5.19 -2.22 -12.98
CA ASP A 543 -4.70 -3.43 -12.32
C ASP A 543 -3.70 -3.08 -11.20
N ARG A 544 -3.43 -4.03 -10.30
CA ARG A 544 -2.40 -3.82 -9.27
C ARG A 544 -1.03 -3.58 -9.90
N GLY A 545 -0.31 -2.57 -9.42
CA GLY A 545 1.00 -2.18 -9.97
C GLY A 545 0.95 -1.34 -11.24
N ASP A 546 -0.23 -0.98 -11.76
CA ASP A 546 -0.32 -0.03 -12.88
C ASP A 546 0.10 1.39 -12.47
N SER A 547 0.45 2.21 -13.45
CA SER A 547 0.86 3.60 -13.27
C SER A 547 -0.30 4.58 -13.49
N LEU A 548 -0.48 5.51 -12.55
CA LEU A 548 -1.47 6.59 -12.57
C LEU A 548 -0.76 7.94 -12.66
N LEU A 549 -1.07 8.74 -13.68
CA LEU A 549 -0.69 10.15 -13.70
C LEU A 549 -1.72 10.98 -12.96
N LEU A 550 -1.25 11.92 -12.14
CA LEU A 550 -2.09 12.84 -11.38
C LEU A 550 -1.29 14.07 -10.96
N GLU A 551 -1.99 15.14 -10.62
CA GLU A 551 -1.37 16.33 -10.05
C GLU A 551 -0.61 15.99 -8.76
N GLU A 552 0.57 16.58 -8.55
CA GLU A 552 1.49 16.21 -7.46
C GLU A 552 0.85 16.33 -6.06
N TYR A 553 -0.01 17.32 -5.88
CA TYR A 553 -1.03 17.35 -4.82
C TYR A 553 -2.36 16.97 -5.45
N SER A 554 -3.17 16.15 -4.78
CA SER A 554 -4.46 15.72 -5.31
C SER A 554 -5.41 15.26 -4.20
N TYR A 555 -6.59 14.75 -4.59
CA TYR A 555 -7.63 14.33 -3.65
C TYR A 555 -7.22 13.06 -2.87
N PRO A 556 -7.17 13.07 -1.53
CA PRO A 556 -6.68 11.92 -0.75
C PRO A 556 -7.44 10.61 -0.94
N VAL A 557 -8.69 10.66 -1.38
CA VAL A 557 -9.42 9.44 -1.72
C VAL A 557 -8.78 8.77 -2.94
N VAL A 558 -8.36 9.54 -3.95
CA VAL A 558 -7.70 8.99 -5.13
C VAL A 558 -6.31 8.45 -4.79
N THR A 559 -5.51 9.21 -4.04
CA THR A 559 -4.14 8.77 -3.69
C THR A 559 -4.14 7.65 -2.64
N GLY A 560 -4.77 7.87 -1.48
CA GLY A 560 -4.69 6.96 -0.34
C GLY A 560 -5.76 5.88 -0.29
N SER A 561 -6.99 6.13 -0.80
CA SER A 561 -8.08 5.14 -0.72
C SER A 561 -8.24 4.30 -1.98
N LEU A 562 -7.86 4.80 -3.16
CA LEU A 562 -7.99 4.08 -4.44
C LEU A 562 -6.64 3.57 -4.96
N ALA A 563 -5.65 4.47 -5.10
CA ALA A 563 -4.36 4.12 -5.68
C ALA A 563 -3.49 3.27 -4.75
N GLN A 564 -3.32 3.69 -3.50
CA GLN A 564 -2.46 3.00 -2.54
C GLN A 564 -2.88 1.54 -2.27
N PRO A 565 -4.16 1.19 -2.02
CA PRO A 565 -4.54 -0.21 -1.76
C PRO A 565 -4.41 -1.13 -2.97
N LYS A 566 -4.38 -0.56 -4.19
CA LYS A 566 -4.09 -1.26 -5.44
C LYS A 566 -2.59 -1.32 -5.73
N GLY A 567 -1.73 -0.67 -4.94
CA GLY A 567 -0.29 -0.58 -5.20
C GLY A 567 0.02 0.14 -6.52
N LEU A 568 -0.78 1.15 -6.88
CA LEU A 568 -0.55 1.90 -8.12
C LEU A 568 0.65 2.85 -7.98
N HIS A 569 1.42 2.97 -9.05
CA HIS A 569 2.50 3.96 -9.12
C HIS A 569 1.92 5.33 -9.41
N ALA A 570 1.81 6.15 -8.38
CA ALA A 570 1.30 7.50 -8.47
C ALA A 570 2.41 8.43 -9.02
N ILE A 571 2.35 8.75 -10.32
CA ILE A 571 3.33 9.57 -11.02
C ILE A 571 2.95 11.05 -10.89
N PRO A 572 3.70 11.87 -10.11
CA PRO A 572 3.39 13.27 -9.92
C PRO A 572 3.54 14.07 -11.22
N VAL A 573 2.52 14.86 -11.52
CA VAL A 573 2.55 15.90 -12.55
C VAL A 573 2.64 17.26 -11.86
N PRO A 574 3.72 18.03 -12.07
CA PRO A 574 3.87 19.36 -11.48
C PRO A 574 2.73 20.30 -11.87
N ILE A 575 2.27 21.08 -10.89
CA ILE A 575 1.23 22.08 -11.07
C ILE A 575 1.68 23.46 -10.61
N ASP A 576 1.03 24.48 -11.16
CA ASP A 576 1.06 25.82 -10.59
C ASP A 576 -0.38 26.38 -10.50
N GLU A 577 -0.51 27.68 -10.41
CA GLU A 577 -1.80 28.37 -10.33
C GLU A 577 -2.71 28.16 -11.54
N GLY A 578 -2.11 27.89 -12.70
CA GLY A 578 -2.79 27.58 -13.93
C GLY A 578 -3.07 26.09 -14.10
N GLY A 579 -2.94 25.29 -13.03
CA GLY A 579 -3.10 23.84 -13.03
C GLY A 579 -1.86 23.11 -13.52
N ILE A 580 -2.06 21.95 -14.14
CA ILE A 580 -0.99 21.15 -14.78
C ILE A 580 -0.14 22.01 -15.70
N ILE A 581 1.19 21.87 -15.59
CA ILE A 581 2.16 22.53 -16.47
C ILE A 581 2.41 21.61 -17.68
N PRO A 582 1.91 21.93 -18.90
CA PRO A 582 1.96 21.01 -20.04
C PRO A 582 3.38 20.57 -20.43
N GLU A 583 4.35 21.49 -20.36
CA GLU A 583 5.74 21.22 -20.72
C GLU A 583 6.37 20.20 -19.76
N ARG A 584 5.99 20.25 -18.47
CA ARG A 584 6.44 19.29 -17.46
C ARG A 584 5.74 17.95 -17.61
N LEU A 585 4.45 17.95 -17.93
CA LEU A 585 3.73 16.72 -18.26
C LEU A 585 4.36 16.03 -19.49
N GLU A 586 4.68 16.78 -20.55
CA GLU A 586 5.34 16.22 -21.73
C GLU A 586 6.73 15.67 -21.39
N GLN A 587 7.52 16.38 -20.58
CA GLN A 587 8.81 15.92 -20.11
C GLN A 587 8.69 14.57 -19.38
N VAL A 588 7.80 14.48 -18.38
CA VAL A 588 7.55 13.25 -17.62
C VAL A 588 7.13 12.11 -18.55
N LEU A 589 6.21 12.37 -19.48
CA LEU A 589 5.73 11.36 -20.44
C LEU A 589 6.84 10.90 -21.40
N ALA A 590 7.67 11.81 -21.89
CA ALA A 590 8.76 11.50 -22.81
C ALA A 590 9.84 10.66 -22.12
N GLU A 591 10.25 11.04 -20.90
CA GLU A 591 11.23 10.33 -20.09
C GLU A 591 10.73 8.91 -19.74
N LEU A 592 9.47 8.78 -19.31
CA LEU A 592 8.87 7.48 -19.02
C LEU A 592 8.73 6.62 -20.27
N ARG A 593 8.32 7.20 -21.41
CA ARG A 593 8.21 6.45 -22.67
C ARG A 593 9.57 5.92 -23.09
N ALA A 594 10.60 6.77 -23.07
CA ALA A 594 11.95 6.37 -23.42
C ALA A 594 12.48 5.26 -22.49
N ALA A 595 12.24 5.37 -21.18
CA ALA A 595 12.64 4.35 -20.22
C ALA A 595 11.88 3.02 -20.43
N VAL A 596 10.59 3.05 -20.73
CA VAL A 596 9.79 1.85 -21.02
C VAL A 596 10.26 1.20 -22.32
N ASP A 597 10.45 1.98 -23.38
CA ASP A 597 10.91 1.48 -24.68
C ASP A 597 12.34 0.92 -24.61
N ALA A 598 13.19 1.47 -23.73
CA ALA A 598 14.53 0.96 -23.45
C ALA A 598 14.56 -0.23 -22.47
N GLY A 599 13.41 -0.62 -21.88
CA GLY A 599 13.33 -1.66 -20.86
C GLY A 599 13.99 -1.30 -19.53
N THR A 600 14.24 -0.02 -19.27
CA THR A 600 14.89 0.48 -18.03
C THR A 600 13.91 1.07 -17.03
N SER A 601 12.63 1.19 -17.39
CA SER A 601 11.59 1.71 -16.48
C SER A 601 11.24 0.68 -15.40
N SER A 602 11.22 1.10 -14.14
CA SER A 602 10.73 0.29 -13.00
C SER A 602 9.20 0.25 -12.89
N VAL A 603 8.50 1.08 -13.65
CA VAL A 603 7.04 1.17 -13.65
C VAL A 603 6.47 1.06 -15.07
N PRO A 604 5.25 0.52 -15.25
CA PRO A 604 4.62 0.47 -16.57
C PRO A 604 4.29 1.89 -17.08
N PHE A 605 4.17 2.06 -18.41
CA PHE A 605 3.72 3.33 -18.97
C PHE A 605 2.27 3.62 -18.53
N PRO A 606 1.95 4.83 -18.07
CA PRO A 606 0.61 5.16 -17.58
C PRO A 606 -0.44 5.07 -18.68
N LYS A 607 -1.64 4.61 -18.31
CA LYS A 607 -2.80 4.52 -19.20
C LYS A 607 -3.80 5.66 -18.98
N LEU A 608 -3.73 6.29 -17.81
CA LEU A 608 -4.76 7.20 -17.29
C LEU A 608 -4.11 8.42 -16.62
N LEU A 609 -4.60 9.61 -16.98
CA LEU A 609 -4.38 10.87 -16.26
C LEU A 609 -5.64 11.22 -15.47
N TYR A 610 -5.52 11.33 -14.16
CA TYR A 610 -6.55 11.88 -13.28
C TYR A 610 -6.28 13.37 -13.03
N THR A 611 -7.31 14.21 -13.16
CA THR A 611 -7.19 15.65 -12.93
C THR A 611 -8.47 16.24 -12.32
N ILE A 612 -8.29 17.23 -11.45
CA ILE A 612 -9.38 18.07 -10.91
C ILE A 612 -9.25 19.48 -11.53
N PRO A 613 -9.84 19.74 -12.70
CA PRO A 613 -9.51 20.92 -13.52
C PRO A 613 -10.03 22.23 -12.92
N THR A 614 -11.14 22.20 -12.18
CA THR A 614 -11.78 23.39 -11.61
C THR A 614 -11.68 23.36 -10.10
N ALA A 615 -11.14 24.43 -9.52
CA ALA A 615 -10.93 24.57 -8.07
C ALA A 615 -10.31 23.33 -7.42
N HIS A 616 -9.18 22.93 -7.97
CA HIS A 616 -8.43 21.72 -7.67
C HIS A 616 -8.33 21.45 -6.16
N ASN A 617 -8.52 20.20 -5.73
CA ASN A 617 -8.38 19.81 -4.33
C ASN A 617 -6.99 19.16 -4.13
N PRO A 618 -6.06 19.78 -3.37
CA PRO A 618 -6.30 20.80 -2.35
C PRO A 618 -6.00 22.26 -2.74
N THR A 619 -5.35 22.50 -3.88
CA THR A 619 -4.67 23.79 -4.16
C THR A 619 -5.59 24.97 -4.47
N GLY A 620 -6.85 24.72 -4.82
CA GLY A 620 -7.83 25.72 -5.26
C GLY A 620 -7.56 26.29 -6.66
N CYS A 621 -6.51 25.82 -7.37
CA CYS A 621 -6.19 26.32 -8.70
C CYS A 621 -7.21 25.84 -9.75
N THR A 622 -7.26 26.51 -10.90
CA THR A 622 -8.14 26.14 -12.01
C THR A 622 -7.35 26.17 -13.29
N ILE A 623 -7.43 25.08 -14.08
CA ILE A 623 -6.60 24.94 -15.26
C ILE A 623 -6.95 25.98 -16.34
N LEU A 624 -5.94 26.66 -16.85
CA LEU A 624 -6.10 27.66 -17.90
C LEU A 624 -6.60 27.02 -19.21
N PRO A 625 -7.46 27.70 -20.00
CA PRO A 625 -8.01 27.14 -21.25
C PRO A 625 -6.94 26.64 -22.23
N GLU A 626 -5.86 27.40 -22.41
CA GLU A 626 -4.74 27.06 -23.29
C GLU A 626 -3.96 25.83 -22.80
N ARG A 627 -3.79 25.70 -21.48
CA ARG A 627 -3.12 24.54 -20.87
C ARG A 627 -3.99 23.29 -20.97
N ARG A 628 -5.30 23.42 -20.79
CA ARG A 628 -6.27 22.33 -20.99
C ARG A 628 -6.17 21.74 -22.40
N ALA A 629 -6.14 22.60 -23.41
CA ALA A 629 -5.96 22.16 -24.79
C ALA A 629 -4.60 21.49 -25.03
N ALA A 630 -3.53 21.98 -24.39
CA ALA A 630 -2.21 21.37 -24.48
C ALA A 630 -2.16 19.98 -23.81
N VAL A 631 -2.71 19.85 -22.60
CA VAL A 631 -2.81 18.57 -21.88
C VAL A 631 -3.64 17.56 -22.67
N TYR A 632 -4.77 17.96 -23.25
CA TYR A 632 -5.57 17.07 -24.10
C TYR A 632 -4.77 16.54 -25.29
N ARG A 633 -4.02 17.42 -25.98
CA ARG A 633 -3.11 17.00 -27.08
C ARG A 633 -2.02 16.04 -26.63
N LEU A 634 -1.49 16.21 -25.41
CA LEU A 634 -0.53 15.27 -24.84
C LEU A 634 -1.17 13.91 -24.55
N CYS A 635 -2.39 13.90 -24.01
CA CYS A 635 -3.15 12.65 -23.87
C CYS A 635 -3.35 11.97 -25.23
N GLN A 636 -3.65 12.72 -26.30
CA GLN A 636 -3.71 12.19 -27.66
C GLN A 636 -2.38 11.58 -28.12
N ARG A 637 -1.29 12.34 -28.00
CA ARG A 637 0.03 11.94 -28.46
C ARG A 637 0.57 10.71 -27.74
N TYR A 638 0.38 10.62 -26.42
CA TYR A 638 0.89 9.52 -25.60
C TYR A 638 -0.14 8.41 -25.35
N ASN A 639 -1.31 8.51 -26.00
CA ASN A 639 -2.42 7.57 -25.91
C ASN A 639 -2.89 7.30 -24.47
N LEU A 640 -3.32 8.36 -23.77
CA LEU A 640 -3.85 8.29 -22.41
C LEU A 640 -5.37 8.51 -22.40
N LEU A 641 -6.06 7.84 -21.49
CA LEU A 641 -7.39 8.25 -21.02
C LEU A 641 -7.25 9.42 -20.03
N LEU A 642 -8.26 10.29 -19.98
CA LEU A 642 -8.31 11.44 -19.09
C LEU A 642 -9.55 11.37 -18.22
N VAL A 643 -9.37 11.25 -16.90
CA VAL A 643 -10.44 11.33 -15.91
C VAL A 643 -10.52 12.76 -15.39
N GLU A 644 -11.61 13.43 -15.76
CA GLU A 644 -11.93 14.79 -15.37
C GLU A 644 -12.88 14.75 -14.16
N ASP A 645 -12.35 14.78 -12.93
CA ASP A 645 -13.16 14.83 -11.70
C ASP A 645 -13.50 16.28 -11.35
N ASP A 646 -14.73 16.71 -11.60
CA ASP A 646 -15.08 18.13 -11.58
C ASP A 646 -16.28 18.45 -10.67
N PRO A 647 -16.25 18.06 -9.38
CA PRO A 647 -17.36 18.29 -8.45
C PRO A 647 -17.53 19.78 -8.12
N TYR A 648 -16.54 20.63 -8.44
CA TYR A 648 -16.54 22.06 -8.12
C TYR A 648 -16.87 22.96 -9.32
N PHE A 649 -17.10 22.39 -10.51
CA PHE A 649 -17.39 23.15 -11.74
C PHE A 649 -18.44 24.25 -11.53
N TYR A 650 -19.52 23.93 -10.82
CA TYR A 650 -20.64 24.85 -10.60
C TYR A 650 -20.37 25.94 -9.55
N LEU A 651 -19.27 25.84 -8.80
CA LEU A 651 -18.89 26.77 -7.74
C LEU A 651 -17.84 27.79 -8.21
N GLN A 652 -18.03 28.41 -9.38
CA GLN A 652 -17.14 29.46 -9.89
C GLN A 652 -17.67 30.85 -9.53
N TYR A 653 -16.77 31.75 -9.13
CA TYR A 653 -17.11 33.11 -8.68
C TYR A 653 -15.96 34.10 -8.96
N ARG A 654 -15.31 33.97 -10.12
CA ARG A 654 -14.11 34.73 -10.51
C ARG A 654 -14.25 36.25 -10.41
N GLN A 655 -15.46 36.79 -10.62
CA GLN A 655 -15.73 38.25 -10.55
C GLN A 655 -16.31 38.67 -9.17
N GLY A 656 -16.28 37.80 -8.18
CA GLY A 656 -16.80 38.04 -6.83
C GLY A 656 -18.33 38.01 -6.73
N ALA A 657 -18.85 38.36 -5.56
CA ALA A 657 -20.27 38.21 -5.20
C ALA A 657 -21.22 39.08 -6.04
N ALA A 658 -20.73 40.20 -6.58
CA ALA A 658 -21.53 41.12 -7.37
C ALA A 658 -21.80 40.62 -8.81
N ALA A 659 -21.02 39.67 -9.32
CA ALA A 659 -21.06 39.23 -10.71
C ALA A 659 -20.78 37.73 -10.84
N VAL A 660 -21.55 36.92 -10.12
CA VAL A 660 -21.46 35.45 -10.22
C VAL A 660 -21.95 34.94 -11.60
N PRO A 661 -21.32 33.89 -12.15
CA PRO A 661 -21.56 33.48 -13.55
C PRO A 661 -22.97 32.90 -13.79
N GLY A 662 -23.54 32.17 -12.84
CA GLY A 662 -24.71 31.32 -13.07
C GLY A 662 -24.49 30.30 -14.20
N LEU A 663 -25.56 29.65 -14.66
CA LEU A 663 -25.53 28.72 -15.79
C LEU A 663 -24.94 29.35 -17.06
N PRO A 664 -25.35 30.55 -17.52
CA PRO A 664 -24.83 31.11 -18.78
C PRO A 664 -23.32 31.35 -18.75
N GLY A 665 -22.79 31.86 -17.64
CA GLY A 665 -21.34 32.09 -17.50
C GLY A 665 -20.55 30.79 -17.41
N LEU A 666 -21.09 29.78 -16.71
CA LEU A 666 -20.44 28.45 -16.61
C LEU A 666 -20.32 27.74 -17.97
N ARG A 667 -21.27 27.94 -18.90
CA ARG A 667 -21.20 27.40 -20.28
C ARG A 667 -19.97 27.90 -21.05
N LEU A 668 -19.42 29.05 -20.67
CA LEU A 668 -18.25 29.66 -21.31
C LEU A 668 -16.92 29.18 -20.71
N SER A 669 -16.93 28.50 -19.57
CA SER A 669 -15.72 28.04 -18.86
C SER A 669 -15.00 26.89 -19.58
N GLY A 670 -15.70 26.18 -20.48
CA GLY A 670 -15.22 24.99 -21.19
C GLY A 670 -14.95 23.80 -20.26
N SER A 671 -14.53 22.67 -20.81
CA SER A 671 -14.11 21.45 -20.09
C SER A 671 -13.18 20.60 -20.96
N TYR A 672 -12.55 19.55 -20.41
CA TYR A 672 -11.88 18.57 -21.28
C TYR A 672 -12.89 17.86 -22.18
N LEU A 673 -14.06 17.52 -21.65
CA LEU A 673 -15.17 16.93 -22.42
C LEU A 673 -15.55 17.77 -23.66
N SER A 674 -15.55 19.10 -23.57
CA SER A 674 -15.87 19.99 -24.70
C SER A 674 -14.87 19.92 -25.86
N GLN A 675 -13.67 19.39 -25.62
CA GLN A 675 -12.59 19.26 -26.60
C GLN A 675 -12.38 17.82 -27.05
N ASP A 676 -13.16 16.86 -26.52
CA ASP A 676 -12.88 15.45 -26.67
C ASP A 676 -13.34 14.88 -28.02
N THR A 677 -12.49 14.99 -29.04
CA THR A 677 -12.77 14.51 -30.39
C THR A 677 -12.70 12.99 -30.53
N ASP A 678 -11.95 12.33 -29.64
CA ASP A 678 -11.60 10.90 -29.79
C ASP A 678 -12.33 10.00 -28.79
N GLY A 679 -13.05 10.58 -27.81
CA GLY A 679 -13.78 9.84 -26.77
C GLY A 679 -12.90 9.35 -25.62
N ARG A 680 -11.75 10.00 -25.35
CA ARG A 680 -10.80 9.59 -24.30
C ARG A 680 -11.10 10.20 -22.92
N VAL A 681 -12.04 11.14 -22.83
CA VAL A 681 -12.37 11.84 -21.59
C VAL A 681 -13.50 11.11 -20.87
N LEU A 682 -13.28 10.84 -19.58
CA LEU A 682 -14.28 10.39 -18.63
C LEU A 682 -14.54 11.54 -17.66
N ARG A 683 -15.62 12.27 -17.88
CA ARG A 683 -16.00 13.38 -17.00
C ARG A 683 -16.88 12.87 -15.87
N VAL A 684 -16.48 13.16 -14.63
CA VAL A 684 -17.18 12.78 -13.40
C VAL A 684 -17.81 14.03 -12.78
N ASP A 685 -19.12 14.02 -12.70
CA ASP A 685 -19.93 15.09 -12.10
C ASP A 685 -20.68 14.58 -10.87
N SER A 686 -21.03 15.50 -9.97
CA SER A 686 -21.66 15.17 -8.68
C SER A 686 -22.63 16.26 -8.24
N PHE A 687 -23.79 15.84 -7.72
CA PHE A 687 -24.75 16.75 -7.08
C PHE A 687 -24.27 17.27 -5.72
N ALA A 688 -23.18 16.73 -5.18
CA ALA A 688 -22.82 16.89 -3.78
C ALA A 688 -22.44 18.32 -3.37
N LYS A 689 -21.93 19.14 -4.30
CA LYS A 689 -21.38 20.47 -4.00
C LYS A 689 -22.25 21.63 -4.45
N PHE A 690 -23.17 21.39 -5.38
CA PHE A 690 -24.10 22.42 -5.85
C PHE A 690 -25.56 22.17 -5.46
N LEU A 691 -25.96 20.92 -5.15
CA LEU A 691 -27.32 20.60 -4.71
C LEU A 691 -27.32 20.17 -3.25
N MET A 692 -26.97 18.90 -2.96
CA MET A 692 -26.76 18.42 -1.59
C MET A 692 -25.98 17.08 -1.56
N PRO A 693 -25.02 16.90 -0.65
CA PRO A 693 -24.20 15.69 -0.58
C PRO A 693 -24.95 14.44 -0.12
N GLY A 694 -26.05 14.61 0.62
CA GLY A 694 -26.86 13.52 1.16
C GLY A 694 -27.61 12.69 0.11
N LEU A 695 -27.81 13.22 -1.10
CA LEU A 695 -28.46 12.47 -2.20
C LEU A 695 -27.63 11.27 -2.66
N ARG A 696 -26.31 11.26 -2.39
CA ARG A 696 -25.38 10.23 -2.89
C ARG A 696 -25.55 10.01 -4.39
N LEU A 697 -25.60 11.09 -5.17
CA LEU A 697 -25.96 11.05 -6.58
C LEU A 697 -24.97 11.85 -7.43
N GLY A 698 -24.68 11.35 -8.62
CA GLY A 698 -23.81 11.97 -9.61
C GLY A 698 -24.01 11.33 -10.97
N TRP A 699 -23.14 11.66 -11.93
CA TRP A 699 -23.13 11.02 -13.23
C TRP A 699 -21.74 11.04 -13.84
N VAL A 700 -21.53 10.16 -14.82
CA VAL A 700 -20.31 10.11 -15.64
C VAL A 700 -20.68 10.27 -17.09
N THR A 701 -19.90 11.08 -17.82
CA THR A 701 -20.00 11.20 -19.28
C THR A 701 -18.75 10.61 -19.90
N ALA A 702 -18.90 9.56 -20.71
CA ALA A 702 -17.77 8.80 -21.25
C ALA A 702 -18.11 8.17 -22.60
N HIS A 703 -17.11 7.60 -23.29
CA HIS A 703 -17.30 6.81 -24.50
C HIS A 703 -18.32 5.67 -24.27
N PRO A 704 -19.19 5.33 -25.26
CA PRO A 704 -20.23 4.31 -25.11
C PRO A 704 -19.75 2.99 -24.53
N ARG A 705 -18.61 2.49 -25.02
CA ARG A 705 -18.01 1.23 -24.57
C ARG A 705 -17.62 1.25 -23.09
N ILE A 706 -17.20 2.40 -22.59
CA ILE A 706 -16.86 2.61 -21.17
C ILE A 706 -18.15 2.66 -20.35
N ALA A 707 -19.16 3.43 -20.80
CA ALA A 707 -20.45 3.53 -20.13
C ALA A 707 -21.15 2.16 -19.99
N ASP A 708 -21.05 1.31 -21.01
CA ASP A 708 -21.56 -0.07 -20.97
C ASP A 708 -20.86 -0.91 -19.89
N LYS A 709 -19.53 -0.85 -19.79
CA LYS A 709 -18.76 -1.58 -18.77
C LYS A 709 -19.04 -1.07 -17.37
N LEU A 710 -19.11 0.25 -17.17
CA LEU A 710 -19.49 0.84 -15.88
C LEU A 710 -20.90 0.42 -15.46
N THR A 711 -21.82 0.34 -16.41
CA THR A 711 -23.17 -0.18 -16.18
C THR A 711 -23.15 -1.64 -15.69
N MET A 712 -22.28 -2.49 -16.24
CA MET A 712 -22.11 -3.87 -15.77
C MET A 712 -21.59 -3.93 -14.32
N ILE A 713 -20.71 -3.00 -13.93
CA ILE A 713 -20.25 -2.90 -12.53
C ILE A 713 -21.43 -2.57 -11.61
N ILE A 714 -22.21 -1.55 -11.95
CA ILE A 714 -23.40 -1.12 -11.19
C ILE A 714 -24.36 -2.31 -11.00
N GLN A 715 -24.63 -3.08 -12.05
CA GLN A 715 -25.51 -4.25 -11.99
C GLN A 715 -25.07 -5.28 -10.94
N SER A 716 -23.76 -5.50 -10.81
CA SER A 716 -23.20 -6.49 -9.87
C SER A 716 -23.04 -5.96 -8.44
N HIS A 717 -22.92 -4.64 -8.25
CA HIS A 717 -22.63 -4.05 -6.93
C HIS A 717 -23.87 -3.48 -6.26
N THR A 718 -24.59 -2.58 -6.95
CA THR A 718 -25.66 -1.78 -6.35
C THR A 718 -27.01 -1.99 -7.03
N VAL A 719 -27.07 -2.76 -8.13
CA VAL A 719 -28.25 -3.00 -8.98
C VAL A 719 -28.75 -1.73 -9.72
N GLY A 720 -28.38 -0.55 -9.23
CA GLY A 720 -28.55 0.78 -9.81
C GLY A 720 -28.33 1.87 -8.76
N PRO A 721 -28.25 3.15 -9.15
CA PRO A 721 -28.23 4.25 -8.19
C PRO A 721 -29.53 4.30 -7.36
N CYS A 722 -29.50 4.90 -6.17
CA CYS A 722 -30.69 4.96 -5.31
C CYS A 722 -31.91 5.58 -6.05
N SER A 723 -32.96 4.79 -6.30
CA SER A 723 -34.13 5.24 -7.08
C SER A 723 -34.85 6.41 -6.44
N LEU A 724 -35.01 6.40 -5.11
CA LEU A 724 -35.63 7.51 -4.36
C LEU A 724 -34.86 8.81 -4.59
N SER A 725 -33.53 8.78 -4.46
CA SER A 725 -32.70 9.97 -4.67
C SER A 725 -32.77 10.47 -6.11
N GLN A 726 -32.85 9.56 -7.07
CA GLN A 726 -33.01 9.91 -8.49
C GLN A 726 -34.35 10.59 -8.77
N VAL A 727 -35.45 10.05 -8.25
CA VAL A 727 -36.80 10.65 -8.42
C VAL A 727 -36.88 12.00 -7.72
N VAL A 728 -36.40 12.10 -6.48
CA VAL A 728 -36.34 13.37 -5.75
C VAL A 728 -35.56 14.44 -6.52
N ALA A 729 -34.38 14.08 -7.06
CA ALA A 729 -33.59 15.01 -7.86
C ALA A 729 -34.31 15.39 -9.17
N ALA A 730 -34.86 14.41 -9.91
CA ALA A 730 -35.57 14.65 -11.16
C ALA A 730 -36.76 15.59 -10.98
N GLU A 731 -37.62 15.31 -9.99
CA GLU A 731 -38.81 16.11 -9.74
C GLU A 731 -38.48 17.51 -9.23
N THR A 732 -37.42 17.64 -8.43
CA THR A 732 -36.93 18.97 -7.99
C THR A 732 -36.40 19.78 -9.17
N LEU A 733 -35.56 19.18 -10.03
CA LEU A 733 -34.99 19.84 -11.21
C LEU A 733 -36.08 20.20 -12.23
N ARG A 734 -37.07 19.32 -12.41
CA ARG A 734 -38.24 19.57 -13.26
C ARG A 734 -39.08 20.74 -12.74
N ALA A 735 -39.30 20.81 -11.43
CA ALA A 735 -40.06 21.90 -10.81
C ALA A 735 -39.31 23.24 -10.89
N TRP A 736 -37.98 23.24 -10.77
CA TRP A 736 -37.16 24.44 -10.89
C TRP A 736 -37.02 24.92 -12.35
N GLY A 737 -36.89 24.00 -13.29
CA GLY A 737 -36.43 24.31 -14.64
C GLY A 737 -35.05 24.98 -14.64
N ASP A 738 -34.62 25.48 -15.80
CA ASP A 738 -33.33 26.15 -15.95
C ASP A 738 -33.24 27.44 -15.12
N GLU A 739 -34.33 28.19 -15.00
CA GLU A 739 -34.37 29.45 -14.24
C GLU A 739 -34.20 29.22 -12.74
N GLY A 740 -34.91 28.24 -12.17
CA GLY A 740 -34.79 27.90 -10.75
C GLY A 740 -33.41 27.30 -10.42
N LEU A 741 -32.86 26.47 -11.31
CA LEU A 741 -31.51 25.96 -11.17
C LEU A 741 -30.46 27.08 -11.24
N ASP A 742 -30.58 28.02 -12.19
CA ASP A 742 -29.69 29.18 -12.30
C ASP A 742 -29.76 30.03 -11.03
N ALA A 743 -30.97 30.31 -10.52
CA ALA A 743 -31.16 31.07 -9.29
C ALA A 743 -30.51 30.39 -8.07
N HIS A 744 -30.69 29.07 -7.94
CA HIS A 744 -30.06 28.27 -6.88
C HIS A 744 -28.53 28.29 -6.99
N LEU A 745 -27.98 28.13 -8.20
CA LEU A 745 -26.54 28.19 -8.45
C LEU A 745 -25.95 29.57 -8.16
N ARG A 746 -26.61 30.66 -8.58
CA ARG A 746 -26.19 32.03 -8.27
C ARG A 746 -26.18 32.28 -6.76
N SER A 747 -27.18 31.78 -6.04
CA SER A 747 -27.22 31.86 -4.58
C SER A 747 -26.00 31.16 -3.95
N ALA A 748 -25.73 29.90 -4.36
CA ALA A 748 -24.56 29.16 -3.89
C ALA A 748 -23.24 29.86 -4.24
N GLN A 749 -23.08 30.33 -5.48
CA GLN A 749 -21.88 31.05 -5.93
C GLN A 749 -21.67 32.34 -5.15
N THR A 750 -22.75 33.08 -4.86
CA THR A 750 -22.69 34.34 -4.09
C THR A 750 -22.24 34.09 -2.66
N GLU A 751 -22.78 33.05 -2.01
CA GLU A 751 -22.36 32.62 -0.67
C GLU A 751 -20.86 32.28 -0.63
N TYR A 752 -20.37 31.47 -1.58
CA TYR A 752 -18.93 31.15 -1.63
C TYR A 752 -18.06 32.36 -2.00
N ALA A 753 -18.55 33.26 -2.84
CA ALA A 753 -17.86 34.50 -3.18
C ALA A 753 -17.73 35.45 -1.97
N GLN A 754 -18.74 35.50 -1.11
CA GLN A 754 -18.67 36.27 0.14
C GLN A 754 -17.69 35.62 1.13
N ARG A 755 -17.75 34.29 1.29
CA ARG A 755 -16.82 33.55 2.17
C ARG A 755 -15.36 33.71 1.75
N VAL A 756 -15.07 33.63 0.46
CA VAL A 756 -13.70 33.82 -0.04
C VAL A 756 -13.22 35.25 0.19
N ALA A 757 -14.10 36.25 0.07
CA ALA A 757 -13.77 37.64 0.39
C ALA A 757 -13.47 37.82 1.89
N THR A 758 -14.25 37.19 2.77
CA THR A 758 -14.02 37.24 4.22
C THR A 758 -12.69 36.60 4.60
N ILE A 759 -12.41 35.37 4.14
CA ILE A 759 -11.15 34.70 4.47
C ILE A 759 -9.95 35.41 3.85
N ALA A 760 -10.10 36.02 2.67
CA ALA A 760 -9.08 36.85 2.04
C ALA A 760 -8.64 38.01 2.94
N VAL A 761 -9.61 38.78 3.46
CA VAL A 761 -9.33 39.89 4.40
C VAL A 761 -8.66 39.38 5.67
N ALA A 762 -9.10 38.24 6.20
CA ALA A 762 -8.49 37.64 7.39
C ALA A 762 -7.03 37.20 7.14
N CYS A 763 -6.73 36.61 5.98
CA CYS A 763 -5.36 36.25 5.61
C CYS A 763 -4.47 37.50 5.48
N GLU A 764 -4.92 38.54 4.78
CA GLU A 764 -4.17 39.80 4.67
C GLU A 764 -3.85 40.42 6.05
N ARG A 765 -4.84 40.39 6.95
CA ARG A 765 -4.70 40.95 8.31
C ARG A 765 -3.75 40.15 9.20
N HIS A 766 -3.78 38.82 9.12
CA HIS A 766 -3.14 37.96 10.11
C HIS A 766 -1.93 37.18 9.60
N LEU A 767 -1.92 36.79 8.32
CA LEU A 767 -0.94 35.86 7.75
C LEU A 767 0.13 36.53 6.89
N THR A 768 0.02 37.84 6.60
CA THR A 768 1.05 38.58 5.87
C THR A 768 2.41 38.44 6.56
N GLY A 769 3.41 37.96 5.82
CA GLY A 769 4.75 37.66 6.32
C GLY A 769 4.91 36.29 7.00
N LEU A 770 3.83 35.53 7.21
CA LEU A 770 3.83 34.19 7.82
C LEU A 770 3.48 33.09 6.83
N ALA A 771 2.63 33.38 5.84
CA ALA A 771 2.25 32.45 4.79
C ALA A 771 2.11 33.18 3.44
N GLN A 772 2.14 32.41 2.36
CA GLN A 772 1.75 32.82 1.02
C GLN A 772 0.48 32.08 0.63
N TRP A 773 -0.42 32.78 -0.04
CA TRP A 773 -1.67 32.21 -0.55
C TRP A 773 -2.09 32.95 -1.80
N ARG A 774 -3.13 32.42 -2.46
CA ARG A 774 -3.78 33.10 -3.57
C ARG A 774 -5.27 32.99 -3.41
N HIS A 775 -5.98 34.02 -3.86
CA HIS A 775 -7.43 34.07 -3.77
C HIS A 775 -8.06 33.03 -4.72
N PRO A 776 -8.79 32.05 -4.18
CA PRO A 776 -9.55 31.12 -5.01
C PRO A 776 -10.58 31.87 -5.84
N THR A 777 -10.71 31.48 -7.11
CA THR A 777 -11.74 32.02 -8.02
C THR A 777 -12.94 31.08 -8.17
N ALA A 778 -12.83 29.90 -7.56
CA ALA A 778 -13.84 28.85 -7.58
C ALA A 778 -13.62 27.88 -6.39
N GLY A 779 -14.63 27.04 -6.13
CA GLY A 779 -14.61 25.98 -5.13
C GLY A 779 -14.66 26.48 -3.69
N MET A 780 -13.95 25.80 -2.79
CA MET A 780 -14.13 25.97 -1.35
C MET A 780 -12.88 25.75 -0.51
N PHE A 781 -11.70 25.74 -1.13
CA PHE A 781 -10.42 25.52 -0.48
C PHE A 781 -9.47 26.67 -0.74
N LEU A 782 -8.73 27.04 0.30
CA LEU A 782 -7.62 27.97 0.26
C LEU A 782 -6.34 27.19 0.55
N TRP A 783 -5.35 27.35 -0.33
CA TRP A 783 -4.04 26.72 -0.20
C TRP A 783 -3.03 27.71 0.33
N LEU A 784 -2.42 27.37 1.46
CA LEU A 784 -1.48 28.21 2.18
C LEU A 784 -0.10 27.56 2.12
N ARG A 785 0.92 28.28 1.68
CA ARG A 785 2.33 27.90 1.83
C ARG A 785 2.90 28.62 3.04
N LEU A 786 3.27 27.90 4.09
CA LEU A 786 3.86 28.49 5.28
C LEU A 786 5.30 28.95 4.99
N LEU A 787 5.69 30.11 5.50
CA LEU A 787 7.01 30.70 5.27
C LEU A 787 8.04 30.32 6.34
N THR A 788 7.57 29.99 7.54
CA THR A 788 8.40 29.74 8.72
C THR A 788 8.49 28.25 9.08
N VAL A 789 7.82 27.38 8.32
CA VAL A 789 7.67 25.95 8.61
C VAL A 789 8.09 25.16 7.38
N GLN A 790 8.90 24.11 7.54
CA GLN A 790 9.34 23.25 6.43
C GLN A 790 8.35 22.11 6.17
N ASP A 791 7.80 21.51 7.24
CA ASP A 791 6.68 20.58 7.16
C ASP A 791 5.54 21.02 8.08
N SER A 792 4.37 21.21 7.48
CA SER A 792 3.13 21.57 8.17
C SER A 792 2.75 20.67 9.35
N THR A 793 3.29 19.44 9.43
CA THR A 793 3.09 18.55 10.59
C THR A 793 3.83 19.02 11.84
N GLU A 794 4.88 19.85 11.73
CA GLU A 794 5.65 20.40 12.86
C GLU A 794 4.79 21.26 13.79
N VAL A 795 3.77 21.92 13.24
CA VAL A 795 2.85 22.77 14.00
C VAL A 795 1.54 22.07 14.39
N TRP A 796 1.43 20.76 14.15
CA TRP A 796 0.17 20.03 14.33
C TRP A 796 -0.38 20.08 15.75
N ASP A 797 0.47 19.84 16.75
CA ASP A 797 0.03 19.87 18.15
C ASP A 797 -0.27 21.29 18.65
N ALA A 798 0.45 22.29 18.14
CA ALA A 798 0.14 23.69 18.39
C ALA A 798 -1.21 24.10 17.78
N LEU A 799 -1.52 23.65 16.56
CA LEU A 799 -2.84 23.85 15.93
C LEU A 799 -3.97 23.20 16.75
N LYS A 800 -3.76 21.99 17.27
CA LYS A 800 -4.71 21.32 18.18
C LYS A 800 -4.93 22.13 19.46
N ALA A 801 -3.84 22.57 20.11
CA ALA A 801 -3.91 23.38 21.33
C ALA A 801 -4.63 24.71 21.08
N ALA A 802 -4.39 25.34 19.93
CA ALA A 802 -5.06 26.55 19.48
C ALA A 802 -6.50 26.31 19.01
N LYS A 803 -6.97 25.05 18.94
CA LYS A 803 -8.32 24.67 18.49
C LYS A 803 -8.64 25.21 17.09
N VAL A 804 -7.69 25.03 16.17
CA VAL A 804 -7.88 25.33 14.74
C VAL A 804 -7.43 24.13 13.92
N VAL A 805 -8.24 23.71 12.95
CA VAL A 805 -7.99 22.52 12.14
C VAL A 805 -7.86 22.91 10.68
N LEU A 806 -6.70 22.62 10.11
CA LEU A 806 -6.40 22.67 8.68
C LEU A 806 -5.78 21.33 8.28
N LEU A 807 -5.74 20.99 7.00
CA LEU A 807 -5.13 19.74 6.58
C LEU A 807 -3.67 19.94 6.13
N PRO A 808 -2.70 19.20 6.71
CA PRO A 808 -1.30 19.18 6.28
C PRO A 808 -1.19 18.83 4.80
N GLY A 809 -0.49 19.67 4.03
CA GLY A 809 -0.33 19.48 2.59
C GLY A 809 0.39 18.18 2.25
N ARG A 810 1.25 17.71 3.15
CA ARG A 810 1.89 16.39 3.08
C ARG A 810 0.90 15.25 2.86
N THR A 811 -0.23 15.27 3.56
CA THR A 811 -1.28 14.23 3.46
C THR A 811 -2.03 14.26 2.13
N MET A 812 -1.88 15.33 1.35
CA MET A 812 -2.54 15.57 0.07
C MET A 812 -1.61 15.35 -1.13
N HIS A 813 -0.33 15.05 -0.89
CA HIS A 813 0.63 14.81 -1.97
C HIS A 813 0.59 13.35 -2.43
N CYS A 814 0.86 13.06 -3.70
CA CYS A 814 0.88 11.68 -4.20
C CYS A 814 2.03 10.84 -3.62
N ARG A 815 3.06 11.51 -3.08
CA ARG A 815 4.16 10.92 -2.28
C ARG A 815 3.89 10.96 -0.77
N SER A 816 2.64 11.03 -0.33
CA SER A 816 2.32 11.09 1.11
C SER A 816 2.81 9.86 1.90
N TRP A 817 2.99 8.73 1.22
CA TRP A 817 3.59 7.52 1.76
C TRP A 817 5.08 7.67 2.11
N ASP A 818 5.78 8.65 1.53
CA ASP A 818 7.22 8.84 1.70
C ASP A 818 7.49 9.53 3.06
N PRO A 819 8.18 8.86 4.01
CA PRO A 819 8.48 9.43 5.31
C PRO A 819 9.47 10.62 5.22
N SER A 820 10.23 10.74 4.13
CA SER A 820 11.16 11.85 3.88
C SER A 820 10.49 13.06 3.24
N PHE A 821 9.32 12.90 2.59
CA PHE A 821 8.63 14.02 1.96
C PHE A 821 8.24 15.07 3.00
N ARG A 822 8.54 16.33 2.72
CA ARG A 822 8.20 17.47 3.57
C ARG A 822 7.34 18.42 2.75
N SER A 823 6.31 19.00 3.36
CA SER A 823 5.45 19.97 2.69
C SER A 823 5.09 21.12 3.62
N PRO A 824 5.47 22.36 3.30
CA PRO A 824 5.13 23.54 4.10
C PRO A 824 3.67 23.98 3.89
N ASN A 825 2.91 23.25 3.08
CA ASN A 825 1.57 23.69 2.69
C ASN A 825 0.47 23.23 3.64
N LEU A 826 -0.61 24.00 3.74
CA LEU A 826 -1.86 23.67 4.44
C LEU A 826 -3.08 23.93 3.55
N ARG A 827 -4.10 23.09 3.66
CA ARG A 827 -5.43 23.34 3.09
C ARG A 827 -6.39 23.86 4.15
N ALA A 828 -6.90 25.08 3.96
CA ALA A 828 -8.03 25.61 4.71
C ALA A 828 -9.33 25.41 3.92
N SER A 829 -10.41 24.97 4.56
CA SER A 829 -11.74 24.89 3.96
C SER A 829 -12.63 25.99 4.53
N PHE A 830 -13.19 26.84 3.68
CA PHE A 830 -14.11 27.92 4.08
C PHE A 830 -15.59 27.58 3.84
N SER A 831 -15.90 26.31 3.57
CA SER A 831 -17.25 25.84 3.21
C SER A 831 -18.26 25.87 4.36
N ASN A 832 -17.99 25.15 5.46
CA ASN A 832 -18.99 24.89 6.50
C ASN A 832 -18.85 25.80 7.74
N VAL A 833 -17.66 26.39 7.94
CA VAL A 833 -17.36 27.25 9.10
C VAL A 833 -18.25 28.51 9.05
N PRO A 834 -18.90 28.92 10.15
CA PRO A 834 -19.65 30.19 10.19
C PRO A 834 -18.77 31.38 9.80
N VAL A 835 -19.33 32.36 9.08
CA VAL A 835 -18.56 33.49 8.53
C VAL A 835 -17.72 34.24 9.59
N PRO A 836 -18.23 34.53 10.81
CA PRO A 836 -17.42 35.18 11.84
C PRO A 836 -16.23 34.34 12.35
N GLU A 837 -16.34 33.01 12.29
CA GLU A 837 -15.28 32.09 12.76
C GLU A 837 -14.14 31.92 11.75
N LEU A 838 -14.34 32.34 10.49
CA LEU A 838 -13.29 32.29 9.46
C LEU A 838 -12.09 33.17 9.85
N GLU A 839 -12.35 34.37 10.38
CA GLU A 839 -11.30 35.30 10.82
C GLU A 839 -10.56 34.73 12.04
N GLU A 840 -11.31 34.26 13.04
CA GLU A 840 -10.75 33.64 14.24
C GLU A 840 -9.84 32.44 13.91
N GLY A 841 -10.21 31.62 12.92
CA GLY A 841 -9.38 30.53 12.43
C GLY A 841 -8.03 31.01 11.86
N MET A 842 -8.03 32.08 11.05
CA MET A 842 -6.79 32.65 10.50
C MET A 842 -5.95 33.35 11.58
N LEU A 843 -6.59 34.00 12.55
CA LEU A 843 -5.91 34.61 13.69
C LEU A 843 -5.18 33.56 14.55
N ARG A 844 -5.84 32.45 14.88
CA ARG A 844 -5.24 31.34 15.63
C ARG A 844 -4.07 30.71 14.88
N LEU A 845 -4.22 30.49 13.58
CA LEU A 845 -3.12 30.01 12.73
C LEU A 845 -1.94 30.99 12.78
N ALA A 846 -2.18 32.29 12.64
CA ALA A 846 -1.13 33.30 12.71
C ALA A 846 -0.38 33.26 14.05
N GLN A 847 -1.10 33.10 15.16
CA GLN A 847 -0.47 33.00 16.48
C GLN A 847 0.46 31.78 16.56
N VAL A 848 -0.01 30.61 16.14
CA VAL A 848 0.80 29.38 16.08
C VAL A 848 2.07 29.58 15.24
N LEU A 849 1.96 30.23 14.07
CA LEU A 849 3.11 30.46 13.19
C LEU A 849 4.11 31.47 13.76
N ARG A 850 3.65 32.49 14.47
CA ARG A 850 4.53 33.46 15.17
C ARG A 850 5.26 32.81 16.32
N ASP A 851 4.57 32.02 17.12
CA ASP A 851 5.15 31.32 18.27
C ASP A 851 6.20 30.30 17.81
N HIS A 852 5.88 29.55 16.75
CA HIS A 852 6.85 28.64 16.12
C HIS A 852 8.08 29.40 15.59
N ALA A 853 7.88 30.50 14.87
CA ALA A 853 8.98 31.31 14.34
C ALA A 853 9.86 31.88 15.46
N ALA A 854 9.26 32.38 16.55
CA ALA A 854 9.97 32.90 17.71
C ALA A 854 10.81 31.81 18.41
N ALA A 855 10.24 30.60 18.57
CA ALA A 855 10.95 29.46 19.13
C ALA A 855 12.15 29.03 18.27
N THR A 856 12.03 29.11 16.94
CA THR A 856 13.14 28.79 16.02
C THR A 856 14.19 29.88 15.88
N ALA A 857 13.88 31.14 16.22
CA ALA A 857 14.76 32.30 16.05
C ALA A 857 15.55 32.69 17.31
N ALA A 858 15.23 32.13 18.48
CA ALA A 858 15.95 32.42 19.72
C ALA A 858 17.41 31.93 19.63
N PRO A 859 18.43 32.78 19.87
CA PRO A 859 19.82 32.34 19.92
C PRO A 859 20.01 31.38 21.08
N ALA A 860 20.58 30.22 20.81
CA ALA A 860 21.15 29.39 21.86
C ALA A 860 22.39 30.10 22.42
N GLU A 861 22.24 30.95 23.46
CA GLU A 861 23.24 31.07 24.52
C GLU A 861 22.82 31.86 25.78
N ALA A 862 23.12 31.21 26.91
CA ALA A 862 23.45 31.68 28.27
C ALA A 862 22.36 32.26 29.20
N GLY A 863 21.97 31.47 30.23
CA GLY A 863 21.18 32.00 31.35
C GLY A 863 20.70 31.11 32.52
N GLY A 864 21.32 29.96 32.83
CA GLY A 864 21.41 29.42 34.20
C GLY A 864 20.18 28.76 34.89
N GLY A 865 20.32 27.46 35.18
CA GLY A 865 19.82 26.85 36.43
C GLY A 865 18.46 26.16 36.38
N GLY A 866 18.43 24.90 35.96
CA GLY A 866 17.30 23.99 36.18
C GLY A 866 16.89 23.22 34.94
N ASP A 867 17.06 21.90 35.00
CA ASP A 867 16.38 20.89 34.18
C ASP A 867 16.56 20.93 32.66
N ALA A 868 17.79 20.64 32.20
CA ALA A 868 18.03 20.08 30.86
C ALA A 868 19.40 19.36 30.78
N ALA A 869 19.72 18.51 31.75
CA ALA A 869 20.87 17.62 31.70
C ALA A 869 20.45 16.18 32.02
N ALA A 870 19.61 15.61 31.15
CA ALA A 870 19.22 14.20 31.23
C ALA A 870 19.32 13.45 29.89
N ALA A 871 19.90 14.05 28.85
CA ALA A 871 19.88 13.43 27.52
C ALA A 871 21.11 13.77 26.66
N THR A 872 22.34 13.58 27.15
CA THR A 872 23.55 13.49 26.28
C THR A 872 24.85 13.06 26.97
N GLY A 873 24.80 12.48 28.18
CA GLY A 873 25.99 12.11 28.95
C GLY A 873 26.05 10.64 29.34
N VAL A 874 26.02 9.70 28.37
CA VAL A 874 26.18 8.24 28.64
C VAL A 874 27.19 7.61 27.67
N LEU A 875 28.32 8.26 27.41
CA LEU A 875 29.38 7.68 26.58
C LEU A 875 30.81 7.80 27.15
N ARG A 876 30.99 8.17 28.43
CA ARG A 876 32.32 8.22 29.06
C ARG A 876 32.25 8.00 30.58
N ALA A 877 31.88 6.80 31.02
CA ALA A 877 32.18 6.29 32.37
C ALA A 877 31.81 4.80 32.49
N LEU A 878 32.43 3.92 31.71
CA LEU A 878 32.46 2.47 31.99
C LEU A 878 33.86 1.94 31.63
N SER A 879 34.86 2.52 32.29
CA SER A 879 36.15 1.90 32.55
C SER A 879 36.56 2.43 33.92
N ASP A 880 36.85 1.53 34.85
CA ASP A 880 37.16 1.78 36.26
C ASP A 880 35.94 1.80 37.21
N THR A 881 35.60 0.64 37.75
CA THR A 881 35.77 0.35 39.19
C THR A 881 35.29 -1.07 39.52
N THR A 882 36.27 -1.94 39.75
CA THR A 882 36.14 -3.15 40.57
C THR A 882 36.15 -2.79 42.05
N ASP A 883 35.50 -3.64 42.85
CA ASP A 883 35.61 -3.77 44.30
C ASP A 883 35.07 -2.63 45.19
N SER A 884 33.99 -2.91 45.91
CA SER A 884 34.07 -3.33 47.32
C SER A 884 32.71 -3.28 48.03
N GLN A 885 32.69 -4.01 49.14
CA GLN A 885 31.56 -4.47 49.93
C GLN A 885 30.76 -3.37 50.65
N GLY A 886 29.53 -3.72 51.03
CA GLY A 886 29.17 -3.62 52.45
C GLY A 886 27.96 -2.75 52.80
N SER A 887 26.89 -3.46 53.23
CA SER A 887 25.97 -3.13 54.33
C SER A 887 25.08 -1.88 54.27
N GLY A 888 23.81 -2.08 54.64
CA GLY A 888 23.06 -1.07 55.39
C GLY A 888 21.65 -0.75 54.90
N SER A 889 20.69 -1.55 55.36
CA SER A 889 19.38 -1.15 55.92
C SER A 889 18.77 0.21 55.53
N GLY A 890 17.50 0.17 55.10
CA GLY A 890 16.47 1.06 55.66
C GLY A 890 15.60 1.85 54.69
N MET A 891 14.37 1.34 54.51
CA MET A 891 13.09 2.06 54.64
C MET A 891 12.79 3.38 53.89
N LEU A 892 11.56 3.37 53.36
CA LEU A 892 10.51 4.42 53.37
C LEU A 892 10.37 5.38 52.16
N LEU A 893 9.33 5.07 51.38
CA LEU A 893 8.16 5.89 50.99
C LEU A 893 8.39 7.33 50.46
N GLY A 894 7.86 7.56 49.26
CA GLY A 894 7.56 8.84 48.63
C GLY A 894 7.03 8.63 47.23
#